data_AF-A0A7J4RKA9-F1
#
_entry.id   AF-A0A7J4RKA9-F1
#
_cell.length_a   1.000
_cell.length_b   1.000
_cell.length_c   1.000
_cell.angle_alpha   90.00
_cell.angle_beta   90.00
_cell.angle_gamma   90.00
#
_symmetry.space_group_name_H-M   'P 1'
#
loop_
_entity.id
_entity.type
_entity.pdbx_description
1 polymer ?
#
loop_
_entity_poly.entity_id
_entity_poly.type
_entity_poly.pdbx_seq_one_letter_code
_entity_poly.pdbx_strand_id
1 'polypeptide(L)'
;MEERAFWKNRFLSLCLTLIFAVPLLAPLASADGMTTCDSVSGFSDCDDYDSNDDETPWQDWIRGTYEFDLQDTSTIHMSLSWAIREFDRNKIGLNDSITQSALAFDDLDEDDGIPADMIRTYFAYDDGSGTVGDKMLVEVEDTINDLLSSGFGTVTAINTQYDGIYTEAGVSEVCTTDATQDSVYDGTGVTENNVFEPPICFSTIAEIELSTSTFNLLDNADLDLERAYQGLLIMGSELTTQFNVFAEPGHHSTFTISPPDYAAVVGVDSNSSTDIDTCLLTGCVAEWAVNNLDNKPTRMDQTVSLTMGYRNTSTTSVVELDPNDEAVSLHLKVDLFDEQAVQIDFVAGIKYLDTATMNDWGISLVEISNLATIPQITSDGIRLAYENGIAPLDDFTDQFPVASIGDAFSDSIPGGPDIQMGQLSWVSDSVADGLDGPSGGLNYSHSVGCSETVTPPATLSYCIQGPSAMGYDHPIYLRSTSNTFELGLLSLIQDNLPDDDFTVDGETFSVSDYFEVITNDDLRRMMDAGLSLETVLDTSFLESMIPSDLPPSKITLELILPNWIETISGEDRIILEHSASGENRNEISIAGPSPYTYNHPIVDENGQTICLQTQKTCVSTSLSIDFDTFDVNEWTKSVSVEFGLEANAVVHRIALPQGYYDINEDTT
;
A
#
# COMPACT_ATOMS: atom_id res chain seq x y z
N MET A 1 33.60 -115.04 -2.57
CA MET A 1 33.67 -113.72 -1.91
C MET A 1 33.77 -112.55 -2.90
N GLU A 2 33.97 -112.78 -4.20
CA GLU A 2 34.11 -111.69 -5.20
C GLU A 2 32.79 -111.15 -5.78
N GLU A 3 31.70 -111.92 -5.81
CA GLU A 3 30.43 -111.43 -6.39
C GLU A 3 29.72 -110.36 -5.54
N ARG A 4 29.87 -110.38 -4.21
CA ARG A 4 29.26 -109.37 -3.32
C ARG A 4 29.94 -108.00 -3.40
N ALA A 5 31.23 -107.95 -3.74
CA ALA A 5 31.95 -106.68 -3.90
C ALA A 5 31.59 -105.99 -5.23
N PHE A 6 31.37 -106.78 -6.29
CA PHE A 6 31.01 -106.26 -7.61
C PHE A 6 29.62 -105.60 -7.62
N TRP A 7 28.63 -106.18 -6.91
CA TRP A 7 27.29 -105.62 -6.84
C TRP A 7 27.21 -104.33 -6.00
N LYS A 8 28.03 -104.25 -4.93
CA LYS A 8 28.11 -103.08 -4.05
C LYS A 8 28.70 -101.86 -4.77
N ASN A 9 29.71 -102.07 -5.62
CA ASN A 9 30.31 -100.99 -6.40
C ASN A 9 29.41 -100.51 -7.55
N ARG A 10 28.62 -101.39 -8.19
CA ARG A 10 27.68 -100.97 -9.23
C ARG A 10 26.47 -100.23 -8.68
N PHE A 11 25.95 -100.63 -7.51
CA PHE A 11 24.89 -99.89 -6.84
C PHE A 11 25.36 -98.50 -6.41
N LEU A 12 26.58 -98.40 -5.86
CA LEU A 12 27.17 -97.12 -5.46
C LEU A 12 27.43 -96.20 -6.67
N SER A 13 27.95 -96.74 -7.77
CA SER A 13 28.13 -95.96 -9.01
C SER A 13 26.80 -95.50 -9.61
N LEU A 14 25.74 -96.33 -9.57
CA LEU A 14 24.42 -95.96 -10.07
C LEU A 14 23.77 -94.86 -9.20
N CYS A 15 23.92 -94.95 -7.87
CA CYS A 15 23.46 -93.91 -6.95
C CYS A 15 24.24 -92.60 -7.14
N LEU A 16 25.57 -92.66 -7.32
CA LEU A 16 26.38 -91.46 -7.59
C LEU A 16 26.05 -90.82 -8.94
N THR A 17 25.81 -91.61 -9.99
CA THR A 17 25.37 -91.04 -11.29
C THR A 17 23.97 -90.46 -11.22
N LEU A 18 23.06 -91.04 -10.44
CA LEU A 18 21.75 -90.44 -10.17
C LEU A 18 21.86 -89.14 -9.37
N ILE A 19 22.69 -89.08 -8.32
CA ILE A 19 22.90 -87.85 -7.53
C ILE A 19 23.51 -86.72 -8.37
N PHE A 20 24.45 -87.02 -9.27
CA PHE A 20 25.03 -86.03 -10.18
C PHE A 20 24.15 -85.70 -11.41
N ALA A 21 23.18 -86.56 -11.77
CA ALA A 21 22.25 -86.31 -12.87
C ALA A 21 20.93 -85.64 -12.44
N VAL A 22 20.57 -85.70 -11.16
CA VAL A 22 19.42 -84.96 -10.59
C VAL A 22 19.48 -83.45 -10.86
N PRO A 23 20.62 -82.73 -10.67
CA PRO A 23 20.68 -81.30 -11.00
C PRO A 23 20.67 -80.98 -12.51
N LEU A 24 20.79 -82.00 -13.40
CA LEU A 24 20.69 -81.85 -14.85
C LEU A 24 19.27 -82.14 -15.39
N LEU A 25 18.42 -82.82 -14.61
CA LEU A 25 17.05 -83.22 -15.00
C LEU A 25 15.97 -82.39 -14.29
N ALA A 26 16.32 -81.77 -13.17
CA ALA A 26 15.59 -80.67 -12.57
C ALA A 26 16.65 -79.60 -12.23
N PRO A 27 16.74 -78.47 -12.95
CA PRO A 27 17.32 -77.31 -12.31
C PRO A 27 16.51 -77.13 -11.03
N LEU A 28 17.19 -77.19 -9.87
CA LEU A 28 16.68 -76.47 -8.73
C LEU A 28 16.72 -75.02 -9.22
N ALA A 29 15.60 -74.53 -9.73
CA ALA A 29 15.34 -73.10 -9.65
C ALA A 29 15.50 -72.81 -8.16
N SER A 30 16.51 -72.04 -7.76
CA SER A 30 16.21 -71.14 -6.66
C SER A 30 14.99 -70.36 -7.15
N ALA A 31 13.94 -70.36 -6.35
CA ALA A 31 13.01 -69.26 -6.44
C ALA A 31 13.87 -68.06 -6.03
N ASP A 32 14.35 -67.34 -7.04
CA ASP A 32 14.93 -66.01 -6.89
C ASP A 32 13.72 -65.07 -6.93
N GLY A 33 13.65 -64.11 -6.01
CA GLY A 33 12.45 -63.33 -5.66
C GLY A 33 12.07 -63.45 -4.17
N MET A 34 11.29 -62.50 -3.66
CA MET A 34 10.84 -62.51 -2.26
C MET A 34 9.84 -63.63 -1.98
N THR A 35 10.11 -64.41 -0.93
CA THR A 35 9.26 -65.55 -0.57
C THR A 35 7.87 -65.13 -0.09
N THR A 36 7.71 -63.90 0.40
CA THR A 36 6.43 -63.33 0.81
C THR A 36 5.49 -63.09 -0.38
N CYS A 37 6.01 -62.99 -1.60
CA CYS A 37 5.22 -62.91 -2.83
C CYS A 37 4.94 -64.30 -3.42
N ASP A 38 5.96 -65.15 -3.45
CA ASP A 38 5.90 -66.48 -4.08
C ASP A 38 5.07 -67.52 -3.31
N SER A 39 4.85 -67.30 -2.02
CA SER A 39 4.23 -68.28 -1.13
C SER A 39 2.70 -68.36 -1.23
N VAL A 40 2.05 -67.45 -1.97
CA VAL A 40 0.60 -67.34 -2.08
C VAL A 40 0.13 -67.57 -3.52
N SER A 41 -0.75 -68.57 -3.71
CA SER A 41 -1.26 -68.90 -5.05
C SER A 41 -2.08 -67.75 -5.65
N GLY A 42 -1.64 -67.23 -6.79
CA GLY A 42 -2.32 -66.16 -7.53
C GLY A 42 -1.69 -64.77 -7.35
N PHE A 43 -0.61 -64.68 -6.57
CA PHE A 43 0.26 -63.52 -6.49
C PHE A 43 1.30 -63.57 -7.60
N SER A 44 1.84 -62.40 -7.93
CA SER A 44 2.98 -62.20 -8.81
C SER A 44 4.30 -62.44 -8.08
N ASP A 45 5.35 -62.70 -8.85
CA ASP A 45 6.70 -62.86 -8.35
C ASP A 45 7.28 -61.44 -8.12
N CYS A 46 7.87 -61.20 -6.94
CA CYS A 46 8.51 -59.92 -6.60
C CYS A 46 10.02 -60.00 -6.79
N ASP A 47 10.66 -58.85 -7.03
CA ASP A 47 12.11 -58.70 -6.99
C ASP A 47 12.70 -59.03 -5.62
N ASP A 48 14.01 -59.29 -5.59
CA ASP A 48 14.70 -59.55 -4.32
C ASP A 48 14.83 -58.26 -3.49
N TYR A 49 14.63 -58.38 -2.18
CA TYR A 49 14.93 -57.29 -1.25
C TYR A 49 16.45 -57.17 -1.03
N ASP A 50 16.97 -55.95 -1.22
CA ASP A 50 18.33 -55.54 -0.82
C ASP A 50 18.24 -54.24 -0.03
N SER A 51 18.64 -54.26 1.24
CA SER A 51 18.65 -53.06 2.11
C SER A 51 19.62 -51.98 1.67
N ASN A 52 20.50 -52.24 0.68
CA ASN A 52 21.32 -51.18 0.07
C ASN A 52 20.56 -50.37 -0.98
N ASP A 53 19.45 -50.89 -1.51
CA ASP A 53 18.59 -50.18 -2.47
C ASP A 53 17.54 -49.31 -1.76
N ASP A 54 17.41 -49.48 -0.44
CA ASP A 54 16.61 -48.63 0.42
C ASP A 54 17.36 -47.31 0.73
N GLU A 55 16.74 -46.19 0.38
CA GLU A 55 17.28 -44.86 0.64
C GLU A 55 16.76 -44.23 1.94
N THR A 56 15.98 -44.96 2.74
CA THR A 56 15.45 -44.49 4.04
C THR A 56 15.71 -45.52 5.16
N PRO A 57 15.86 -45.08 6.43
CA PRO A 57 15.86 -45.98 7.59
C PRO A 57 14.49 -46.03 8.29
N TRP A 58 13.41 -45.58 7.62
CA TRP A 58 12.07 -45.46 8.18
C TRP A 58 11.08 -46.28 7.35
N GLN A 59 9.92 -46.62 7.93
CA GLN A 59 8.91 -47.46 7.26
C GLN A 59 8.23 -46.85 6.02
N ASP A 60 8.44 -45.56 5.76
CA ASP A 60 7.86 -44.85 4.63
C ASP A 60 9.01 -44.37 3.73
N TRP A 61 8.92 -44.58 2.42
CA TRP A 61 9.79 -43.94 1.44
C TRP A 61 8.93 -43.25 0.39
N ILE A 62 8.73 -41.94 0.59
CA ILE A 62 7.79 -41.15 -0.20
C ILE A 62 8.43 -39.87 -0.70
N ARG A 63 8.34 -39.63 -2.01
CA ARG A 63 8.61 -38.32 -2.61
C ARG A 63 7.28 -37.65 -2.94
N GLY A 64 7.08 -36.43 -2.48
CA GLY A 64 5.84 -35.70 -2.65
C GLY A 64 6.05 -34.31 -3.22
N THR A 65 5.24 -33.94 -4.20
CA THR A 65 5.09 -32.57 -4.70
C THR A 65 3.74 -32.01 -4.27
N TYR A 66 3.75 -30.77 -3.76
CA TYR A 66 2.60 -30.06 -3.24
C TYR A 66 2.52 -28.71 -3.95
N GLU A 67 1.58 -28.55 -4.87
CA GLU A 67 1.36 -27.34 -5.63
C GLU A 67 0.13 -26.61 -5.08
N PHE A 68 0.33 -25.41 -4.56
CA PHE A 68 -0.72 -24.52 -4.06
C PHE A 68 -0.90 -23.37 -5.04
N ASP A 69 -2.12 -23.20 -5.53
CA ASP A 69 -2.53 -22.12 -6.40
C ASP A 69 -3.54 -21.24 -5.66
N LEU A 70 -3.05 -20.11 -5.15
CA LEU A 70 -3.89 -19.14 -4.44
C LEU A 70 -4.82 -18.48 -5.45
N GLN A 71 -6.13 -18.71 -5.31
CA GLN A 71 -7.12 -18.08 -6.18
C GLN A 71 -7.45 -16.67 -5.69
N ASP A 72 -7.61 -16.55 -4.39
CA ASP A 72 -7.91 -15.32 -3.66
C ASP A 72 -7.46 -15.49 -2.19
N THR A 73 -7.74 -14.51 -1.35
CA THR A 73 -7.42 -14.51 0.09
C THR A 73 -8.24 -15.49 0.93
N SER A 74 -9.21 -16.19 0.34
CA SER A 74 -10.06 -17.17 1.02
C SER A 74 -9.88 -18.59 0.49
N THR A 75 -9.43 -18.78 -0.75
CA THR A 75 -9.45 -20.07 -1.44
C THR A 75 -8.08 -20.41 -2.03
N ILE A 76 -7.59 -21.60 -1.69
CA ILE A 76 -6.44 -22.23 -2.35
C ILE A 76 -6.90 -23.50 -3.06
N HIS A 77 -6.51 -23.63 -4.32
CA HIS A 77 -6.52 -24.92 -5.01
C HIS A 77 -5.20 -25.62 -4.80
N MET A 78 -5.24 -26.86 -4.33
CA MET A 78 -4.04 -27.68 -4.15
C MET A 78 -4.06 -28.86 -5.11
N SER A 79 -2.93 -29.10 -5.77
CA SER A 79 -2.61 -30.34 -6.47
C SER A 79 -1.42 -31.00 -5.78
N LEU A 80 -1.53 -32.27 -5.46
CA LEU A 80 -0.48 -33.04 -4.80
C LEU A 80 -0.21 -34.31 -5.57
N SER A 81 1.07 -34.67 -5.70
CA SER A 81 1.45 -35.96 -6.25
C SER A 81 2.46 -36.64 -5.33
N TRP A 82 2.26 -37.93 -5.06
CA TRP A 82 3.22 -38.74 -4.28
C TRP A 82 3.73 -39.89 -5.15
N ALA A 83 5.01 -40.22 -4.99
CA ALA A 83 5.63 -41.44 -5.45
C ALA A 83 6.06 -42.25 -4.23
N ILE A 84 5.44 -43.43 -4.07
CA ILE A 84 5.61 -44.30 -2.91
C ILE A 84 6.43 -45.51 -3.32
N ARG A 85 7.58 -45.66 -2.66
CA ARG A 85 8.55 -46.75 -2.85
C ARG A 85 8.47 -47.76 -1.72
N GLU A 86 8.13 -47.28 -0.54
CA GLU A 86 7.88 -48.07 0.66
C GLU A 86 6.79 -47.39 1.51
N PHE A 87 5.98 -48.18 2.19
CA PHE A 87 4.86 -47.66 3.00
C PHE A 87 4.67 -48.43 4.31
N ASP A 88 4.23 -47.73 5.36
CA ASP A 88 3.97 -48.28 6.68
C ASP A 88 2.95 -49.43 6.61
N ARG A 89 3.46 -50.62 6.92
CA ARG A 89 2.71 -51.89 6.96
C ARG A 89 1.46 -51.84 7.84
N ASN A 90 1.44 -51.02 8.88
CA ASN A 90 0.30 -50.89 9.78
C ASN A 90 -0.86 -50.14 9.11
N LYS A 91 -0.56 -49.10 8.32
CA LYS A 91 -1.57 -48.25 7.65
C LYS A 91 -2.36 -49.05 6.61
N ILE A 92 -1.71 -49.97 5.90
CA ILE A 92 -2.37 -50.82 4.88
C ILE A 92 -2.83 -52.19 5.40
N GLY A 93 -2.70 -52.46 6.70
CA GLY A 93 -3.18 -53.70 7.32
C GLY A 93 -2.35 -54.95 6.99
N LEU A 94 -1.07 -54.77 6.68
CA LEU A 94 -0.09 -55.84 6.43
C LEU A 94 0.82 -56.09 7.64
N ASN A 95 0.29 -55.90 8.86
CA ASN A 95 1.03 -56.00 10.12
C ASN A 95 0.67 -57.22 10.97
N ASP A 96 -0.06 -58.20 10.43
CA ASP A 96 -0.41 -59.39 11.18
C ASP A 96 0.81 -60.29 11.46
N SER A 97 0.70 -61.17 12.46
CA SER A 97 1.82 -62.02 12.90
C SER A 97 2.34 -62.99 11.83
N ILE A 98 1.50 -63.36 10.86
CA ILE A 98 1.86 -64.25 9.75
C ILE A 98 2.67 -63.45 8.74
N THR A 99 2.20 -62.26 8.35
CA THR A 99 2.89 -61.36 7.43
C THR A 99 4.25 -60.94 7.99
N GLN A 100 4.33 -60.53 9.26
CA GLN A 100 5.62 -60.20 9.88
C GLN A 100 6.61 -61.37 9.90
N SER A 101 6.12 -62.60 10.07
CA SER A 101 6.98 -63.79 10.03
C SER A 101 7.48 -64.09 8.61
N ALA A 102 6.72 -63.72 7.59
CA ALA A 102 7.10 -63.86 6.18
C ALA A 102 8.10 -62.76 5.78
N LEU A 103 7.84 -61.51 6.13
CA LEU A 103 8.76 -60.38 5.91
C LEU A 103 10.14 -60.63 6.51
N ALA A 104 10.19 -61.13 7.76
CA ALA A 104 11.45 -61.50 8.41
C ALA A 104 12.21 -62.66 7.74
N PHE A 105 11.56 -63.45 6.87
CA PHE A 105 12.24 -64.46 6.05
C PHE A 105 12.93 -63.83 4.84
N ASP A 106 12.39 -62.71 4.34
CA ASP A 106 12.95 -61.92 3.24
C ASP A 106 13.86 -60.78 3.75
N ASP A 107 14.39 -60.91 4.98
CA ASP A 107 15.30 -59.96 5.64
C ASP A 107 14.75 -58.54 5.91
N LEU A 108 13.43 -58.32 5.81
CA LEU A 108 12.73 -57.09 6.25
C LEU A 108 12.46 -57.13 7.76
N ASP A 109 12.84 -56.07 8.49
CA ASP A 109 12.75 -56.02 9.94
C ASP A 109 11.54 -55.22 10.50
N GLU A 110 11.65 -54.66 11.71
CA GLU A 110 10.58 -53.87 12.32
C GLU A 110 10.59 -52.39 11.93
N ASP A 111 11.73 -51.88 11.49
CA ASP A 111 11.95 -50.50 11.08
C ASP A 111 11.71 -50.33 9.57
N ASP A 112 11.69 -51.43 8.81
CA ASP A 112 11.30 -51.47 7.39
C ASP A 112 9.77 -51.47 7.21
N GLY A 113 9.32 -50.88 6.10
CA GLY A 113 7.95 -50.86 5.62
C GLY A 113 7.65 -52.00 4.64
N ILE A 114 6.62 -51.82 3.81
CA ILE A 114 6.30 -52.75 2.71
C ILE A 114 6.78 -52.09 1.41
N PRO A 115 7.73 -52.72 0.67
CA PRO A 115 8.16 -52.24 -0.64
C PRO A 115 7.04 -52.19 -1.69
N ALA A 116 7.15 -51.27 -2.64
CA ALA A 116 6.13 -51.02 -3.66
C ALA A 116 5.75 -52.27 -4.48
N ASP A 117 6.72 -53.14 -4.78
CA ASP A 117 6.50 -54.39 -5.52
C ASP A 117 5.61 -55.38 -4.77
N MET A 118 5.84 -55.48 -3.46
CA MET A 118 4.95 -56.23 -2.59
C MET A 118 3.56 -55.58 -2.52
N ILE A 119 3.48 -54.25 -2.39
CA ILE A 119 2.18 -53.56 -2.34
C ILE A 119 1.36 -53.86 -3.60
N ARG A 120 1.98 -53.83 -4.79
CA ARG A 120 1.31 -54.19 -6.06
C ARG A 120 0.81 -55.63 -6.05
N THR A 121 1.63 -56.56 -5.57
CA THR A 121 1.26 -57.98 -5.45
C THR A 121 0.05 -58.18 -4.52
N TYR A 122 0.00 -57.44 -3.42
CA TYR A 122 -1.09 -57.47 -2.45
C TYR A 122 -2.23 -56.50 -2.79
N PHE A 123 -2.18 -55.77 -3.90
CA PHE A 123 -3.05 -54.61 -4.16
C PHE A 123 -4.54 -54.95 -4.12
N ALA A 124 -4.93 -56.09 -4.67
CA ALA A 124 -6.30 -56.60 -4.69
C ALA A 124 -6.63 -57.52 -3.50
N TYR A 125 -5.71 -57.71 -2.56
CA TYR A 125 -5.95 -58.50 -1.35
C TYR A 125 -6.93 -57.77 -0.44
N ASP A 126 -7.98 -58.47 0.00
CA ASP A 126 -9.05 -57.95 0.85
C ASP A 126 -9.17 -58.83 2.10
N ASP A 127 -8.96 -58.22 3.27
CA ASP A 127 -9.09 -58.86 4.58
C ASP A 127 -10.51 -58.75 5.16
N GLY A 128 -11.46 -58.22 4.39
CA GLY A 128 -12.85 -57.94 4.77
C GLY A 128 -13.10 -56.50 5.21
N SER A 129 -12.08 -55.63 5.20
CA SER A 129 -12.20 -54.19 5.47
C SER A 129 -11.98 -53.31 4.23
N GLY A 130 -11.67 -53.90 3.07
CA GLY A 130 -11.31 -53.20 1.84
C GLY A 130 -10.03 -53.78 1.25
N THR A 131 -9.79 -53.53 -0.04
CA THR A 131 -8.54 -53.95 -0.68
C THR A 131 -7.36 -53.15 -0.14
N VAL A 132 -6.13 -53.68 -0.19
CA VAL A 132 -4.92 -52.92 0.14
C VAL A 132 -4.85 -51.60 -0.64
N GLY A 133 -5.21 -51.63 -1.93
CA GLY A 133 -5.30 -50.42 -2.74
C GLY A 133 -6.33 -49.40 -2.20
N ASP A 134 -7.55 -49.85 -1.87
CA ASP A 134 -8.56 -48.95 -1.29
C ASP A 134 -8.11 -48.36 0.05
N LYS A 135 -7.47 -49.15 0.91
CA LYS A 135 -6.92 -48.67 2.19
C LYS A 135 -5.85 -47.63 1.97
N MET A 136 -4.96 -47.85 1.01
CA MET A 136 -3.89 -46.92 0.70
C MET A 136 -4.44 -45.56 0.22
N LEU A 137 -5.50 -45.55 -0.60
CA LEU A 137 -6.20 -44.32 -0.98
C LEU A 137 -6.78 -43.58 0.22
N VAL A 138 -7.46 -44.30 1.13
CA VAL A 138 -8.05 -43.72 2.35
C VAL A 138 -6.97 -43.15 3.27
N GLU A 139 -5.89 -43.89 3.51
CA GLU A 139 -4.79 -43.44 4.38
C GLU A 139 -4.07 -42.23 3.80
N VAL A 140 -3.87 -42.16 2.47
CA VAL A 140 -3.30 -40.99 1.80
C VAL A 140 -4.25 -39.79 1.92
N GLU A 141 -5.56 -39.98 1.69
CA GLU A 141 -6.55 -38.91 1.83
C GLU A 141 -6.64 -38.38 3.26
N ASP A 142 -6.69 -39.26 4.26
CA ASP A 142 -6.72 -38.90 5.69
C ASP A 142 -5.42 -38.18 6.10
N THR A 143 -4.27 -38.70 5.68
CA THR A 143 -2.97 -38.07 5.96
C THR A 143 -2.91 -36.67 5.36
N ILE A 144 -3.29 -36.49 4.09
CA ILE A 144 -3.28 -35.19 3.42
C ILE A 144 -4.28 -34.24 4.11
N ASN A 145 -5.48 -34.70 4.43
CA ASN A 145 -6.49 -33.88 5.08
C ASN A 145 -6.02 -33.37 6.45
N ASP A 146 -5.43 -34.23 7.29
CA ASP A 146 -4.87 -33.85 8.59
C ASP A 146 -3.70 -32.87 8.44
N LEU A 147 -2.84 -33.10 7.46
CA LEU A 147 -1.69 -32.24 7.17
C LEU A 147 -2.12 -30.83 6.75
N LEU A 148 -3.06 -30.72 5.80
CA LEU A 148 -3.58 -29.44 5.31
C LEU A 148 -4.37 -28.68 6.38
N SER A 149 -5.19 -29.41 7.14
CA SER A 149 -5.96 -28.87 8.26
C SER A 149 -5.07 -28.31 9.38
N SER A 150 -3.86 -28.83 9.53
CA SER A 150 -2.90 -28.36 10.55
C SER A 150 -2.09 -27.13 10.12
N GLY A 151 -1.90 -26.92 8.81
CA GLY A 151 -0.89 -26.00 8.28
C GLY A 151 -1.40 -24.84 7.43
N PHE A 152 -2.55 -24.98 6.76
CA PHE A 152 -2.98 -24.03 5.73
C PHE A 152 -4.39 -23.49 5.95
N GLY A 153 -5.37 -24.35 6.24
CA GLY A 153 -6.77 -23.94 6.35
C GLY A 153 -7.72 -25.11 6.49
N THR A 154 -9.02 -24.89 6.26
CA THR A 154 -10.02 -25.96 6.32
C THR A 154 -10.17 -26.61 4.95
N VAL A 155 -9.98 -27.92 4.86
CA VAL A 155 -10.20 -28.66 3.60
C VAL A 155 -11.70 -28.84 3.37
N THR A 156 -12.21 -28.32 2.25
CA THR A 156 -13.65 -28.36 1.91
C THR A 156 -13.98 -29.48 0.92
N ALA A 157 -13.04 -29.82 0.05
CA ALA A 157 -13.12 -30.93 -0.89
C ALA A 157 -11.73 -31.55 -1.07
N ILE A 158 -11.67 -32.87 -1.16
CA ILE A 158 -10.46 -33.64 -1.47
C ILE A 158 -10.85 -34.83 -2.34
N ASN A 159 -10.02 -35.17 -3.31
CA ASN A 159 -10.19 -36.35 -4.14
C ASN A 159 -8.84 -36.91 -4.54
N THR A 160 -8.57 -38.13 -4.10
CA THR A 160 -7.32 -38.86 -4.35
C THR A 160 -7.55 -39.96 -5.38
N GLN A 161 -6.60 -40.14 -6.31
CA GLN A 161 -6.60 -41.23 -7.28
C GLN A 161 -5.19 -41.72 -7.57
N TYR A 162 -5.07 -42.95 -8.07
CA TYR A 162 -3.79 -43.45 -8.59
C TYR A 162 -3.39 -42.73 -9.88
N ASP A 163 -2.10 -42.52 -10.06
CA ASP A 163 -1.52 -41.96 -11.28
C ASP A 163 -0.42 -42.87 -11.84
N GLY A 164 -0.22 -42.82 -13.16
CA GLY A 164 0.79 -43.60 -13.87
C GLY A 164 2.11 -42.86 -14.07
N ILE A 165 2.19 -41.59 -13.67
CA ILE A 165 3.38 -40.75 -13.83
C ILE A 165 3.51 -39.87 -12.60
N TYR A 166 4.73 -39.76 -12.05
CA TYR A 166 5.11 -38.74 -11.09
C TYR A 166 6.10 -37.79 -11.73
N THR A 167 6.01 -36.49 -11.43
CA THR A 167 6.94 -35.48 -11.95
C THR A 167 7.47 -34.62 -10.82
N GLU A 168 8.78 -34.50 -10.72
CA GLU A 168 9.50 -33.64 -9.77
C GLU A 168 10.57 -32.85 -10.55
N ALA A 169 10.59 -31.53 -10.39
CA ALA A 169 11.58 -30.64 -11.03
C ALA A 169 11.74 -30.84 -12.56
N GLY A 170 10.63 -31.18 -13.25
CA GLY A 170 10.61 -31.41 -14.71
C GLY A 170 11.15 -32.77 -15.17
N VAL A 171 11.48 -33.67 -14.24
CA VAL A 171 11.80 -35.07 -14.51
C VAL A 171 10.59 -35.93 -14.17
N SER A 172 10.15 -36.77 -15.11
CA SER A 172 9.03 -37.67 -14.91
C SER A 172 9.50 -39.11 -14.75
N GLU A 173 8.95 -39.82 -13.77
CA GLU A 173 9.11 -41.26 -13.58
C GLU A 173 7.78 -41.99 -13.83
N VAL A 174 7.87 -43.24 -14.28
CA VAL A 174 6.70 -44.06 -14.60
C VAL A 174 6.30 -44.84 -13.35
N CYS A 175 5.01 -44.81 -13.05
CA CYS A 175 4.42 -45.50 -11.92
C CYS A 175 3.46 -46.59 -12.40
N THR A 176 3.27 -47.64 -11.61
CA THR A 176 2.31 -48.69 -11.95
C THR A 176 1.65 -49.26 -10.70
N THR A 177 0.42 -49.72 -10.86
CA THR A 177 -0.31 -50.56 -9.89
C THR A 177 -0.45 -52.00 -10.39
N ASP A 178 0.06 -52.29 -11.59
CA ASP A 178 0.03 -53.61 -12.21
C ASP A 178 1.22 -54.44 -11.68
N ALA A 179 0.88 -55.52 -10.96
CA ALA A 179 1.82 -56.43 -10.34
C ALA A 179 2.47 -57.43 -11.32
N THR A 180 2.28 -57.26 -12.63
CA THR A 180 2.77 -58.22 -13.64
C THR A 180 3.81 -57.64 -14.57
N GLN A 181 4.31 -56.43 -14.29
CA GLN A 181 5.20 -55.66 -15.18
C GLN A 181 6.27 -54.89 -14.38
N ASP A 182 6.69 -55.45 -13.26
CA ASP A 182 7.40 -54.80 -12.18
C ASP A 182 8.59 -55.59 -11.64
N SER A 183 8.76 -56.87 -12.02
CA SER A 183 9.86 -57.71 -11.54
C SER A 183 10.71 -58.32 -12.66
N VAL A 184 12.00 -58.57 -12.40
CA VAL A 184 12.86 -59.35 -13.32
C VAL A 184 12.40 -60.80 -13.49
N TYR A 185 11.56 -61.30 -12.60
CA TYR A 185 11.04 -62.68 -12.60
C TYR A 185 9.76 -62.86 -13.44
N ASP A 186 9.07 -61.76 -13.76
CA ASP A 186 7.77 -61.78 -14.47
C ASP A 186 7.89 -62.02 -15.99
N GLY A 187 9.10 -61.91 -16.56
CA GLY A 187 9.38 -62.11 -18.00
C GLY A 187 8.89 -60.99 -18.93
N THR A 188 8.53 -59.81 -18.41
CA THR A 188 7.97 -58.67 -19.16
C THR A 188 9.02 -57.69 -19.67
N GLY A 189 10.27 -57.84 -19.25
CA GLY A 189 11.40 -57.07 -19.77
C GLY A 189 11.95 -56.02 -18.79
N VAL A 190 11.50 -56.03 -17.54
CA VAL A 190 12.20 -55.39 -16.41
C VAL A 190 13.60 -56.00 -16.29
N THR A 191 14.63 -55.16 -16.15
CA THR A 191 16.04 -55.58 -16.15
C THR A 191 16.77 -55.28 -14.86
N GLU A 192 16.14 -54.54 -13.97
CA GLU A 192 16.66 -54.13 -12.67
C GLU A 192 15.90 -54.89 -11.60
N ASN A 193 16.62 -55.52 -10.70
CA ASN A 193 16.07 -56.31 -9.60
C ASN A 193 16.01 -55.39 -8.38
N ASN A 194 14.89 -54.68 -8.22
CA ASN A 194 14.71 -53.69 -7.16
C ASN A 194 13.24 -53.62 -6.74
N VAL A 195 12.95 -54.13 -5.56
CA VAL A 195 11.60 -54.22 -4.96
C VAL A 195 10.94 -52.86 -4.67
N PHE A 196 11.71 -51.77 -4.70
CA PHE A 196 11.21 -50.40 -4.50
C PHE A 196 10.81 -49.70 -5.81
N GLU A 197 11.12 -50.31 -6.96
CA GLU A 197 10.86 -49.80 -8.30
C GLU A 197 9.87 -50.69 -9.05
N PRO A 198 9.12 -50.15 -10.04
CA PRO A 198 8.70 -48.74 -10.14
C PRO A 198 7.91 -48.29 -8.89
N PRO A 199 7.74 -46.98 -8.62
CA PRO A 199 6.91 -46.52 -7.51
C PRO A 199 5.41 -46.68 -7.78
N ILE A 200 4.60 -46.63 -6.71
CA ILE A 200 3.15 -46.45 -6.78
C ILE A 200 2.85 -44.96 -6.61
N CYS A 201 2.11 -44.36 -7.54
CA CYS A 201 1.87 -42.93 -7.52
C CYS A 201 0.41 -42.55 -7.30
N PHE A 202 0.23 -41.42 -6.62
CA PHE A 202 -1.06 -40.81 -6.33
C PHE A 202 -1.10 -39.39 -6.85
N SER A 203 -2.28 -38.94 -7.25
CA SER A 203 -2.60 -37.55 -7.49
C SER A 203 -3.82 -37.18 -6.65
N THR A 204 -3.72 -36.08 -5.91
CA THR A 204 -4.78 -35.54 -5.07
C THR A 204 -5.07 -34.12 -5.47
N ILE A 205 -6.34 -33.77 -5.61
CA ILE A 205 -6.79 -32.39 -5.78
C ILE A 205 -7.63 -32.02 -4.56
N ALA A 206 -7.33 -30.87 -3.96
CA ALA A 206 -8.08 -30.35 -2.82
C ALA A 206 -8.40 -28.86 -2.96
N GLU A 207 -9.50 -28.45 -2.32
CA GLU A 207 -9.90 -27.06 -2.15
C GLU A 207 -9.80 -26.72 -0.65
N ILE A 208 -9.05 -25.66 -0.34
CA ILE A 208 -8.71 -25.26 1.03
C ILE A 208 -9.24 -23.85 1.27
N GLU A 209 -10.02 -23.67 2.33
CA GLU A 209 -10.48 -22.37 2.80
C GLU A 209 -9.48 -21.79 3.82
N LEU A 210 -8.93 -20.62 3.51
CA LEU A 210 -7.98 -19.89 4.35
C LEU A 210 -8.68 -19.09 5.44
N SER A 211 -8.01 -18.97 6.59
CA SER A 211 -8.45 -18.04 7.65
C SER A 211 -8.02 -16.60 7.33
N THR A 212 -8.83 -15.62 7.75
CA THR A 212 -8.52 -14.18 7.61
C THR A 212 -7.19 -13.79 8.28
N SER A 213 -6.82 -14.47 9.36
CA SER A 213 -5.56 -14.26 10.08
C SER A 213 -4.29 -14.60 9.29
N THR A 214 -4.40 -15.30 8.16
CA THR A 214 -3.24 -15.69 7.34
C THR A 214 -2.58 -14.48 6.67
N PHE A 215 -3.33 -13.41 6.40
CA PHE A 215 -2.88 -12.28 5.57
C PHE A 215 -2.42 -11.04 6.34
N ASN A 216 -2.16 -11.17 7.65
CA ASN A 216 -1.60 -10.09 8.48
C ASN A 216 -2.47 -8.80 8.54
N LEU A 217 -3.78 -8.94 8.32
CA LEU A 217 -4.77 -7.86 8.40
C LEU A 217 -5.61 -8.00 9.68
N LEU A 218 -5.97 -6.87 10.29
CA LEU A 218 -6.76 -6.84 11.52
C LEU A 218 -8.18 -7.36 11.27
N ASP A 219 -8.49 -8.54 11.82
CA ASP A 219 -9.78 -9.19 11.67
C ASP A 219 -10.91 -8.33 12.27
N ASN A 220 -11.95 -8.07 11.47
CA ASN A 220 -13.16 -7.39 11.92
C ASN A 220 -14.36 -7.78 11.06
N ALA A 221 -15.56 -7.45 11.53
CA ALA A 221 -16.82 -7.88 10.92
C ALA A 221 -17.16 -7.18 9.59
N ASP A 222 -16.54 -6.02 9.31
CA ASP A 222 -16.79 -5.19 8.14
C ASP A 222 -15.70 -5.36 7.06
N LEU A 223 -14.66 -6.17 7.33
CA LEU A 223 -13.52 -6.42 6.47
C LEU A 223 -13.90 -7.26 5.25
N ASP A 224 -13.80 -6.67 4.07
CA ASP A 224 -13.68 -7.39 2.80
C ASP A 224 -12.20 -7.68 2.57
N LEU A 225 -11.73 -8.82 3.10
CA LEU A 225 -10.31 -9.19 3.11
C LEU A 225 -9.70 -9.15 1.71
N GLU A 226 -10.39 -9.73 0.73
CA GLU A 226 -9.91 -9.83 -0.64
C GLU A 226 -9.74 -8.45 -1.26
N ARG A 227 -10.75 -7.61 -1.11
CA ARG A 227 -10.73 -6.26 -1.65
C ARG A 227 -9.69 -5.38 -0.96
N ALA A 228 -9.56 -5.49 0.36
CA ALA A 228 -8.56 -4.76 1.13
C ALA A 228 -7.13 -5.19 0.75
N TYR A 229 -6.89 -6.50 0.61
CA TYR A 229 -5.61 -7.06 0.22
C TYR A 229 -5.19 -6.58 -1.17
N GLN A 230 -6.09 -6.67 -2.17
CA GLN A 230 -5.83 -6.15 -3.51
C GLN A 230 -5.53 -4.63 -3.48
N GLY A 231 -6.31 -3.85 -2.74
CA GLY A 231 -6.11 -2.40 -2.64
C GLY A 231 -4.76 -2.02 -2.04
N LEU A 232 -4.31 -2.72 -0.99
CA LEU A 232 -2.98 -2.51 -0.42
C LEU A 232 -1.87 -2.81 -1.43
N LEU A 233 -1.98 -3.93 -2.16
CA LEU A 233 -1.00 -4.29 -3.19
C LEU A 233 -0.96 -3.23 -4.31
N ILE A 234 -2.12 -2.75 -4.79
CA ILE A 234 -2.20 -1.72 -5.85
C ILE A 234 -1.55 -0.41 -5.41
N MET A 235 -1.61 -0.05 -4.12
CA MET A 235 -0.89 1.13 -3.59
C MET A 235 0.64 0.96 -3.58
N GLY A 236 1.15 -0.22 -3.95
CA GLY A 236 2.57 -0.56 -3.95
C GLY A 236 3.01 -1.29 -2.68
N SER A 237 2.08 -1.75 -1.85
CA SER A 237 2.44 -2.50 -0.65
C SER A 237 2.96 -3.90 -1.01
N GLU A 238 3.94 -4.37 -0.25
CA GLU A 238 4.45 -5.72 -0.31
C GLU A 238 4.05 -6.45 0.97
N LEU A 239 3.28 -7.53 0.85
CA LEU A 239 2.71 -8.25 1.97
C LEU A 239 3.36 -9.64 2.09
N THR A 240 3.90 -9.93 3.27
CA THR A 240 4.58 -11.20 3.57
C THR A 240 3.65 -12.13 4.32
N THR A 241 3.37 -13.28 3.70
CA THR A 241 2.59 -14.37 4.28
C THR A 241 3.54 -15.48 4.75
N GLN A 242 3.26 -16.09 5.90
CA GLN A 242 4.05 -17.21 6.41
C GLN A 242 3.26 -18.52 6.29
N PHE A 243 3.95 -19.57 5.83
CA PHE A 243 3.40 -20.92 5.70
C PHE A 243 4.27 -21.92 6.47
N ASN A 244 3.68 -23.03 6.90
CA ASN A 244 4.43 -24.13 7.50
C ASN A 244 4.53 -25.28 6.50
N VAL A 245 5.73 -25.50 5.97
CA VAL A 245 6.06 -26.65 5.12
C VAL A 245 6.66 -27.75 5.99
N PHE A 246 6.54 -29.00 5.54
CA PHE A 246 6.87 -30.14 6.37
C PHE A 246 7.30 -31.38 5.59
N ALA A 247 7.91 -32.34 6.28
CA ALA A 247 8.11 -33.70 5.78
C ALA A 247 8.04 -34.71 6.95
N GLU A 248 7.21 -35.74 6.83
CA GLU A 248 7.18 -36.87 7.76
C GLU A 248 8.47 -37.71 7.67
N PRO A 249 8.79 -38.55 8.66
CA PRO A 249 9.94 -39.47 8.58
C PRO A 249 9.84 -40.31 7.31
N GLY A 250 10.89 -40.32 6.49
CA GLY A 250 10.90 -41.08 5.24
C GLY A 250 10.31 -40.33 4.04
N HIS A 251 9.97 -39.04 4.22
CA HIS A 251 9.42 -38.21 3.16
C HIS A 251 10.44 -37.18 2.64
N HIS A 252 10.42 -36.95 1.33
CA HIS A 252 10.97 -35.76 0.67
C HIS A 252 9.80 -34.96 0.11
N SER A 253 9.55 -33.76 0.63
CA SER A 253 8.38 -32.96 0.26
C SER A 253 8.79 -31.63 -0.37
N THR A 254 8.32 -31.39 -1.60
CA THR A 254 8.55 -30.17 -2.36
C THR A 254 7.25 -29.37 -2.45
N PHE A 255 7.27 -28.13 -1.99
CA PHE A 255 6.13 -27.22 -1.92
C PHE A 255 6.31 -26.11 -2.94
N THR A 256 5.31 -25.89 -3.79
CA THR A 256 5.28 -24.80 -4.77
C THR A 256 4.04 -23.96 -4.52
N ILE A 257 4.21 -22.65 -4.36
CA ILE A 257 3.11 -21.71 -4.12
C ILE A 257 3.05 -20.71 -5.28
N SER A 258 1.91 -20.65 -5.95
CA SER A 258 1.60 -19.71 -7.03
C SER A 258 0.71 -18.58 -6.49
N PRO A 259 1.04 -17.31 -6.76
CA PRO A 259 0.21 -16.19 -6.32
C PRO A 259 -1.07 -16.07 -7.17
N PRO A 260 -2.11 -15.36 -6.68
CA PRO A 260 -3.27 -15.02 -7.49
C PRO A 260 -2.90 -14.22 -8.75
N ASP A 261 -3.81 -14.20 -9.73
CA ASP A 261 -3.59 -13.53 -11.03
C ASP A 261 -3.23 -12.03 -10.92
N TYR A 262 -3.73 -11.36 -9.88
CA TYR A 262 -3.47 -9.94 -9.60
C TYR A 262 -2.18 -9.68 -8.82
N ALA A 263 -1.50 -10.72 -8.34
CA ALA A 263 -0.30 -10.63 -7.53
C ALA A 263 0.91 -11.28 -8.21
N ALA A 264 2.09 -10.94 -7.72
CA ALA A 264 3.35 -11.51 -8.14
C ALA A 264 4.23 -11.78 -6.92
N VAL A 265 5.02 -12.85 -6.97
CA VAL A 265 6.06 -13.12 -5.98
C VAL A 265 7.18 -12.11 -6.15
N VAL A 266 7.42 -11.30 -5.12
CA VAL A 266 8.48 -10.27 -5.09
C VAL A 266 9.59 -10.60 -4.09
N GLY A 267 9.34 -11.54 -3.17
CA GLY A 267 10.34 -12.02 -2.22
C GLY A 267 10.02 -13.39 -1.65
N VAL A 268 11.07 -14.12 -1.27
CA VAL A 268 11.02 -15.41 -0.57
C VAL A 268 12.12 -15.47 0.48
N ASP A 269 11.96 -16.34 1.48
CA ASP A 269 13.03 -16.57 2.47
C ASP A 269 14.25 -17.32 1.89
N SER A 270 15.32 -17.38 2.69
CA SER A 270 16.60 -18.00 2.32
C SER A 270 16.57 -19.51 2.11
N ASN A 271 15.51 -20.19 2.52
CA ASN A 271 15.34 -21.63 2.33
C ASN A 271 14.61 -21.96 1.04
N SER A 272 14.12 -20.95 0.30
CA SER A 272 13.50 -21.16 -1.00
C SER A 272 14.54 -21.54 -2.06
N SER A 273 14.17 -22.44 -2.98
CA SER A 273 14.93 -22.74 -4.19
C SER A 273 14.67 -21.73 -5.31
N THR A 274 13.70 -20.81 -5.15
CA THR A 274 13.33 -19.82 -6.16
C THR A 274 14.34 -18.68 -6.24
N ASP A 275 14.92 -18.48 -7.43
CA ASP A 275 15.74 -17.31 -7.74
C ASP A 275 14.87 -16.18 -8.29
N ILE A 276 14.45 -15.27 -7.39
CA ILE A 276 13.56 -14.13 -7.69
C ILE A 276 14.08 -13.27 -8.85
N ASP A 277 15.39 -13.04 -8.93
CA ASP A 277 15.99 -12.15 -9.96
C ASP A 277 15.79 -12.71 -11.38
N THR A 278 15.77 -14.04 -11.52
CA THR A 278 15.51 -14.71 -12.80
C THR A 278 14.01 -14.93 -13.07
N CYS A 279 13.20 -14.95 -12.01
CA CYS A 279 11.80 -15.36 -12.00
C CYS A 279 10.82 -14.25 -12.43
N LEU A 280 11.18 -12.97 -12.21
CA LEU A 280 10.37 -11.79 -12.56
C LEU A 280 10.03 -11.64 -14.06
N LEU A 281 10.63 -12.44 -14.94
CA LEU A 281 10.37 -12.42 -16.39
C LEU A 281 9.21 -13.34 -16.83
N THR A 282 8.76 -14.28 -16.00
CA THR A 282 7.71 -15.27 -16.34
C THR A 282 7.03 -15.84 -15.08
N GLY A 283 5.76 -15.49 -14.84
CA GLY A 283 4.81 -16.20 -13.94
C GLY A 283 5.46 -16.88 -12.73
N CYS A 284 6.07 -16.09 -11.85
CA CYS A 284 6.94 -16.60 -10.80
C CYS A 284 6.18 -17.42 -9.76
N VAL A 285 6.77 -18.54 -9.35
CA VAL A 285 6.28 -19.41 -8.27
C VAL A 285 7.36 -19.57 -7.21
N ALA A 286 6.94 -19.65 -5.94
CA ALA A 286 7.84 -19.86 -4.82
C ALA A 286 7.95 -21.34 -4.50
N GLU A 287 9.17 -21.87 -4.38
CA GLU A 287 9.42 -23.30 -4.14
C GLU A 287 10.28 -23.52 -2.89
N TRP A 288 9.95 -24.55 -2.11
CA TRP A 288 10.70 -25.01 -0.95
C TRP A 288 10.75 -26.54 -0.93
N ALA A 289 11.87 -27.11 -0.50
CA ALA A 289 12.01 -28.55 -0.33
C ALA A 289 12.41 -28.89 1.11
N VAL A 290 11.72 -29.85 1.72
CA VAL A 290 12.02 -30.39 3.05
C VAL A 290 12.39 -31.86 2.90
N ASN A 291 13.63 -32.20 3.27
CA ASN A 291 14.14 -33.56 3.21
C ASN A 291 14.19 -34.20 4.61
N ASN A 292 13.36 -35.22 4.83
CA ASN A 292 13.37 -36.04 6.02
C ASN A 292 13.48 -37.55 5.70
N LEU A 293 14.11 -37.91 4.57
CA LEU A 293 14.34 -39.29 4.15
C LEU A 293 15.19 -40.07 5.17
N ASP A 294 16.27 -39.49 5.70
CA ASP A 294 17.22 -40.17 6.60
C ASP A 294 17.56 -39.38 7.88
N ASN A 295 16.80 -38.32 8.17
CA ASN A 295 17.23 -37.30 9.10
C ASN A 295 16.70 -37.50 10.53
N LYS A 296 15.38 -37.44 10.75
CA LYS A 296 14.76 -37.53 12.08
C LYS A 296 13.62 -38.55 12.11
N PRO A 297 13.45 -39.28 13.23
CA PRO A 297 12.32 -40.19 13.44
C PRO A 297 10.99 -39.47 13.73
N THR A 298 10.92 -38.16 13.49
CA THR A 298 9.75 -37.32 13.75
C THR A 298 9.56 -36.34 12.60
N ARG A 299 8.32 -35.87 12.40
CA ARG A 299 7.99 -34.79 11.46
C ARG A 299 8.99 -33.64 11.55
N MET A 300 9.44 -33.21 10.38
CA MET A 300 10.22 -31.99 10.21
C MET A 300 9.29 -30.88 9.78
N ASP A 301 9.22 -29.81 10.56
CA ASP A 301 8.47 -28.60 10.23
C ASP A 301 9.44 -27.44 9.97
N GLN A 302 9.07 -26.61 9.00
CA GLN A 302 9.79 -25.40 8.65
C GLN A 302 8.81 -24.29 8.31
N THR A 303 8.91 -23.17 9.03
CA THR A 303 8.17 -21.96 8.67
C THR A 303 8.90 -21.24 7.54
N VAL A 304 8.17 -20.95 6.47
CA VAL A 304 8.64 -20.24 5.28
C VAL A 304 7.84 -18.97 5.07
N SER A 305 8.41 -18.00 4.36
CA SER A 305 7.76 -16.72 4.08
C SER A 305 7.76 -16.37 2.60
N LEU A 306 6.60 -15.93 2.12
CA LEU A 306 6.33 -15.48 0.77
C LEU A 306 5.92 -14.01 0.78
N THR A 307 6.65 -13.16 0.08
CA THR A 307 6.29 -11.75 -0.10
C THR A 307 5.66 -11.54 -1.47
N MET A 308 4.45 -10.98 -1.47
CA MET A 308 3.65 -10.70 -2.66
C MET A 308 3.52 -9.19 -2.88
N GLY A 309 3.60 -8.78 -4.14
CA GLY A 309 3.33 -7.42 -4.62
C GLY A 309 2.26 -7.46 -5.72
N TYR A 310 1.72 -6.31 -6.13
CA TYR A 310 0.74 -6.26 -7.21
C TYR A 310 1.37 -6.57 -8.57
N ARG A 311 0.64 -7.31 -9.40
CA ARG A 311 0.99 -7.57 -10.79
C ARG A 311 0.22 -6.63 -11.70
N ASN A 312 0.94 -5.70 -12.32
CA ASN A 312 0.34 -4.78 -13.30
C ASN A 312 -0.45 -5.52 -14.38
N THR A 313 -1.69 -5.11 -14.56
CA THR A 313 -2.60 -5.63 -15.58
C THR A 313 -2.71 -4.63 -16.73
N SER A 314 -3.48 -4.97 -17.78
CA SER A 314 -3.74 -4.03 -18.86
C SER A 314 -4.60 -2.82 -18.47
N THR A 315 -5.29 -2.88 -17.33
CA THR A 315 -6.25 -1.85 -16.89
C THR A 315 -5.85 -1.15 -15.59
N THR A 316 -5.02 -1.79 -14.77
CA THR A 316 -4.64 -1.34 -13.43
C THR A 316 -3.15 -1.51 -13.25
N SER A 317 -2.47 -0.50 -12.70
CA SER A 317 -1.06 -0.55 -12.34
C SER A 317 -0.87 -0.15 -10.89
N VAL A 318 0.28 -0.54 -10.32
CA VAL A 318 0.75 0.00 -9.05
C VAL A 318 0.74 1.52 -9.09
N VAL A 319 0.27 2.15 -8.02
CA VAL A 319 0.30 3.61 -7.87
C VAL A 319 1.73 4.04 -7.66
N GLU A 320 2.24 4.88 -8.55
CA GLU A 320 3.54 5.53 -8.41
C GLU A 320 3.31 7.01 -8.07
N LEU A 321 3.94 7.48 -7.00
CA LEU A 321 3.90 8.89 -6.60
C LEU A 321 5.21 9.59 -7.00
N ASP A 322 5.10 10.83 -7.48
CA ASP A 322 6.25 11.73 -7.53
C ASP A 322 6.45 12.32 -6.12
N PRO A 323 7.60 12.14 -5.46
CA PRO A 323 7.85 12.71 -4.14
C PRO A 323 7.80 14.25 -4.08
N ASN A 324 7.81 14.93 -5.24
CA ASN A 324 7.68 16.38 -5.30
C ASN A 324 6.23 16.85 -5.52
N ASP A 325 5.31 15.94 -5.80
CA ASP A 325 3.90 16.29 -5.95
C ASP A 325 3.30 16.71 -4.60
N GLU A 326 2.26 17.53 -4.67
CA GLU A 326 1.52 17.97 -3.50
C GLU A 326 0.80 16.77 -2.84
N ALA A 327 1.20 16.45 -1.62
CA ALA A 327 0.61 15.40 -0.78
C ALA A 327 -0.57 15.93 0.03
N VAL A 328 -0.44 17.13 0.59
CA VAL A 328 -1.45 17.76 1.45
C VAL A 328 -1.70 19.20 1.01
N SER A 329 -2.97 19.53 0.82
CA SER A 329 -3.46 20.90 0.60
C SER A 329 -3.95 21.48 1.91
N LEU A 330 -3.49 22.67 2.28
CA LEU A 330 -3.91 23.40 3.48
C LEU A 330 -4.63 24.68 3.03
N HIS A 331 -5.89 24.83 3.39
CA HIS A 331 -6.69 26.00 3.06
C HIS A 331 -7.15 26.69 4.34
N LEU A 332 -6.66 27.91 4.57
CA LEU A 332 -7.02 28.77 5.69
C LEU A 332 -7.92 29.87 5.17
N LYS A 333 -9.16 29.92 5.63
CA LYS A 333 -10.10 30.98 5.30
C LYS A 333 -10.32 31.87 6.51
N VAL A 334 -9.99 33.15 6.36
CA VAL A 334 -10.10 34.16 7.41
C VAL A 334 -11.14 35.19 6.99
N ASP A 335 -12.22 35.29 7.77
CA ASP A 335 -13.29 36.25 7.49
C ASP A 335 -13.07 37.56 8.25
N LEU A 336 -12.61 38.61 7.53
CA LEU A 336 -12.42 39.95 8.10
C LEU A 336 -13.64 40.87 7.89
N PHE A 337 -14.79 40.34 7.46
CA PHE A 337 -16.00 41.15 7.29
C PHE A 337 -16.43 41.81 8.62
N ASP A 338 -16.26 41.09 9.74
CA ASP A 338 -16.39 41.62 11.10
C ASP A 338 -15.06 41.51 11.86
N GLU A 339 -14.24 42.56 11.77
CA GLU A 339 -12.90 42.64 12.39
C GLU A 339 -12.89 42.43 13.92
N GLN A 340 -14.05 42.46 14.60
CA GLN A 340 -14.17 42.22 16.05
C GLN A 340 -14.44 40.75 16.42
N ALA A 341 -14.81 39.93 15.45
CA ALA A 341 -15.21 38.54 15.67
C ALA A 341 -14.71 37.63 14.55
N VAL A 342 -13.43 37.79 14.20
CA VAL A 342 -12.75 37.01 13.16
C VAL A 342 -12.61 35.57 13.60
N GLN A 343 -12.84 34.65 12.68
CA GLN A 343 -12.65 33.21 12.85
C GLN A 343 -11.88 32.65 11.66
N ILE A 344 -11.04 31.65 11.92
CA ILE A 344 -10.34 30.88 10.90
C ILE A 344 -11.11 29.59 10.66
N ASP A 345 -11.50 29.36 9.41
CA ASP A 345 -11.99 28.08 8.91
C ASP A 345 -10.84 27.37 8.18
N PHE A 346 -10.37 26.28 8.77
CA PHE A 346 -9.23 25.51 8.28
C PHE A 346 -9.71 24.23 7.64
N VAL A 347 -9.24 23.96 6.42
CA VAL A 347 -9.52 22.74 5.68
C VAL A 347 -8.21 22.15 5.19
N ALA A 348 -7.93 20.89 5.54
CA ALA A 348 -6.81 20.13 5.01
C ALA A 348 -7.32 19.06 4.03
N GLY A 349 -6.84 19.04 2.79
CA GLY A 349 -7.11 18.00 1.81
C GLY A 349 -5.90 17.09 1.63
N ILE A 350 -5.99 15.87 2.14
CA ILE A 350 -4.95 14.83 2.09
C ILE A 350 -5.12 13.99 0.82
N LYS A 351 -4.15 14.06 -0.09
CA LYS A 351 -4.09 13.22 -1.30
C LYS A 351 -3.37 11.92 -1.03
N TYR A 352 -2.24 11.96 -0.34
CA TYR A 352 -1.51 10.78 0.12
C TYR A 352 -0.63 11.12 1.33
N LEU A 353 -0.19 10.09 2.05
CA LEU A 353 0.87 10.17 3.06
C LEU A 353 1.99 9.18 2.68
N ASP A 354 3.24 9.63 2.78
CA ASP A 354 4.40 8.80 2.51
C ASP A 354 4.79 7.92 3.73
N THR A 355 5.74 7.00 3.52
CA THR A 355 6.23 6.12 4.60
C THR A 355 6.78 6.90 5.80
N ALA A 356 7.44 8.04 5.59
CA ALA A 356 8.04 8.80 6.67
C ALA A 356 6.95 9.41 7.56
N THR A 357 5.97 10.09 6.95
CA THR A 357 4.81 10.64 7.66
C THR A 357 4.02 9.54 8.37
N MET A 358 3.75 8.41 7.71
CA MET A 358 3.03 7.29 8.36
C MET A 358 3.77 6.76 9.59
N ASN A 359 5.10 6.62 9.52
CA ASN A 359 5.91 6.18 10.66
C ASN A 359 5.93 7.22 11.80
N ASP A 360 6.05 8.49 11.46
CA ASP A 360 6.06 9.59 12.43
C ASP A 360 4.72 9.72 13.15
N TRP A 361 3.61 9.49 12.44
CA TRP A 361 2.25 9.49 13.00
C TRP A 361 1.88 8.14 13.62
N GLY A 362 2.69 7.09 13.45
CA GLY A 362 2.42 5.76 13.98
C GLY A 362 1.24 5.04 13.31
N ILE A 363 0.90 5.40 12.07
CA ILE A 363 -0.17 4.76 11.30
C ILE A 363 0.29 3.39 10.80
N SER A 364 -0.47 2.34 11.14
CA SER A 364 -0.27 0.99 10.61
C SER A 364 -1.59 0.42 10.09
N LEU A 365 -1.59 -0.08 8.85
CA LEU A 365 -2.74 -0.78 8.25
C LEU A 365 -2.65 -2.31 8.38
N VAL A 366 -1.65 -2.81 9.10
CA VAL A 366 -1.42 -4.25 9.28
C VAL A 366 -1.21 -4.55 10.76
N GLU A 367 -1.47 -5.80 11.14
CA GLU A 367 -1.32 -6.25 12.52
C GLU A 367 0.17 -6.33 12.92
N ILE A 368 1.00 -6.90 12.03
CA ILE A 368 2.43 -7.08 12.26
C ILE A 368 3.22 -6.31 11.20
N SER A 369 3.73 -5.13 11.58
CA SER A 369 4.41 -4.20 10.66
C SER A 369 5.71 -4.72 10.05
N ASN A 370 6.34 -5.76 10.60
CA ASN A 370 7.53 -6.37 9.99
C ASN A 370 7.22 -7.39 8.88
N LEU A 371 5.94 -7.75 8.69
CA LEU A 371 5.47 -8.64 7.64
C LEU A 371 4.81 -7.86 6.49
N ALA A 372 4.91 -6.54 6.48
CA ALA A 372 4.41 -5.71 5.38
C ALA A 372 5.33 -4.51 5.15
N THR A 373 5.50 -4.13 3.90
CA THR A 373 6.09 -2.85 3.52
C THR A 373 5.01 -2.03 2.84
N ILE A 374 4.61 -0.91 3.45
CA ILE A 374 3.62 0.01 2.88
C ILE A 374 4.35 1.30 2.52
N PRO A 375 4.68 1.52 1.23
CA PRO A 375 5.46 2.69 0.82
C PRO A 375 4.70 4.01 0.96
N GLN A 376 3.37 3.95 0.85
CA GLN A 376 2.48 5.11 0.84
C GLN A 376 1.05 4.69 1.11
N ILE A 377 0.23 5.63 1.55
CA ILE A 377 -1.22 5.50 1.62
C ILE A 377 -1.86 6.65 0.85
N THR A 378 -2.67 6.33 -0.15
CA THR A 378 -3.44 7.34 -0.90
C THR A 378 -4.73 7.69 -0.18
N SER A 379 -5.45 8.70 -0.67
CA SER A 379 -6.78 9.04 -0.16
C SER A 379 -7.76 7.87 -0.28
N ASP A 380 -7.70 7.09 -1.36
CA ASP A 380 -8.43 5.83 -1.48
C ASP A 380 -7.94 4.77 -0.48
N GLY A 381 -6.65 4.74 -0.15
CA GLY A 381 -6.10 3.92 0.93
C GLY A 381 -6.69 4.24 2.31
N ILE A 382 -6.88 5.52 2.62
CA ILE A 382 -7.56 5.95 3.85
C ILE A 382 -9.02 5.51 3.86
N ARG A 383 -9.73 5.61 2.72
CA ARG A 383 -11.11 5.09 2.58
C ARG A 383 -11.16 3.58 2.73
N LEU A 384 -10.20 2.85 2.16
CA LEU A 384 -10.06 1.41 2.35
C LEU A 384 -9.91 1.08 3.82
N ALA A 385 -9.02 1.76 4.55
CA ALA A 385 -8.83 1.56 5.98
C ALA A 385 -10.10 1.87 6.78
N TYR A 386 -10.83 2.92 6.40
CA TYR A 386 -12.09 3.31 7.03
C TYR A 386 -13.21 2.30 6.82
N GLU A 387 -13.51 1.94 5.56
CA GLU A 387 -14.61 1.04 5.23
C GLU A 387 -14.41 -0.36 5.79
N ASN A 388 -13.16 -0.81 5.81
CA ASN A 388 -12.81 -2.13 6.30
C ASN A 388 -12.40 -2.14 7.77
N GLY A 389 -12.48 -1.02 8.51
CA GLY A 389 -12.14 -0.98 9.94
C GLY A 389 -10.70 -1.40 10.31
N ILE A 390 -9.75 -1.28 9.37
CA ILE A 390 -8.38 -1.79 9.52
C ILE A 390 -7.50 -0.81 10.32
N ALA A 391 -7.83 0.48 10.37
CA ALA A 391 -7.14 1.46 11.21
C ALA A 391 -8.14 2.41 11.88
N PRO A 392 -7.92 2.80 13.16
CA PRO A 392 -8.70 3.83 13.81
C PRO A 392 -8.51 5.17 13.08
N LEU A 393 -9.61 5.84 12.72
CA LEU A 393 -9.54 7.18 12.15
C LEU A 393 -8.93 8.21 13.11
N ASP A 394 -9.08 8.00 14.40
CA ASP A 394 -8.53 8.89 15.43
C ASP A 394 -7.00 8.98 15.33
N ASP A 395 -6.33 7.91 14.89
CA ASP A 395 -4.87 7.88 14.73
C ASP A 395 -4.40 8.90 13.67
N PHE A 396 -5.22 9.22 12.67
CA PHE A 396 -4.90 10.25 11.67
C PHE A 396 -5.17 11.67 12.19
N THR A 397 -6.30 11.88 12.87
CA THR A 397 -6.69 13.23 13.31
C THR A 397 -5.94 13.71 14.55
N ASP A 398 -5.54 12.80 15.45
CA ASP A 398 -4.85 13.15 16.69
C ASP A 398 -3.38 13.55 16.45
N GLN A 399 -2.78 13.04 15.37
CA GLN A 399 -1.39 13.37 15.00
C GLN A 399 -1.29 14.58 14.07
N PHE A 400 -2.38 14.99 13.43
CA PHE A 400 -2.35 16.11 12.51
C PHE A 400 -2.05 17.44 13.26
N PRO A 401 -1.00 18.19 12.88
CA PRO A 401 -0.48 19.34 13.63
C PRO A 401 -1.30 20.64 13.45
N VAL A 402 -2.63 20.59 13.60
CA VAL A 402 -3.51 21.76 13.39
C VAL A 402 -3.25 22.90 14.39
N ALA A 403 -2.84 22.56 15.62
CA ALA A 403 -2.50 23.55 16.64
C ALA A 403 -1.29 24.39 16.22
N SER A 404 -0.26 23.76 15.67
CA SER A 404 0.95 24.44 15.17
C SER A 404 0.63 25.43 14.05
N ILE A 405 -0.34 25.12 13.19
CA ILE A 405 -0.80 26.04 12.12
C ILE A 405 -1.47 27.28 12.73
N GLY A 406 -2.31 27.08 13.75
CA GLY A 406 -2.94 28.18 14.50
C GLY A 406 -1.92 29.07 15.21
N ASP A 407 -0.94 28.46 15.88
CA ASP A 407 0.15 29.15 16.55
C ASP A 407 1.01 29.94 15.55
N ALA A 408 1.40 29.34 14.42
CA ALA A 408 2.17 30.01 13.38
C ALA A 408 1.41 31.20 12.75
N PHE A 409 0.09 31.07 12.55
CA PHE A 409 -0.74 32.17 12.09
C PHE A 409 -0.83 33.28 13.14
N SER A 410 -1.00 32.94 14.42
CA SER A 410 -0.95 33.90 15.54
C SER A 410 0.38 34.66 15.58
N ASP A 411 1.51 33.96 15.43
CA ASP A 411 2.84 34.55 15.46
C ASP A 411 3.12 35.49 14.28
N SER A 412 2.43 35.29 13.15
CA SER A 412 2.51 36.16 11.96
C SER A 412 1.65 37.44 12.05
N ILE A 413 0.96 37.67 13.17
CA ILE A 413 0.04 38.80 13.34
C ILE A 413 0.49 39.70 14.50
N PRO A 414 0.51 41.04 14.31
CA PRO A 414 0.81 41.98 15.37
C PRO A 414 -0.11 41.82 16.59
N GLY A 415 0.50 41.70 17.76
CA GLY A 415 -0.20 41.51 19.03
C GLY A 415 -0.43 40.05 19.42
N GLY A 416 -0.13 39.08 18.53
CA GLY A 416 -0.14 37.64 18.82
C GLY A 416 -1.45 37.17 19.48
N PRO A 417 -2.60 37.27 18.78
CA PRO A 417 -3.86 36.82 19.34
C PRO A 417 -3.80 35.33 19.69
N ASP A 418 -4.31 34.93 20.86
CA ASP A 418 -4.38 33.52 21.26
C ASP A 418 -5.39 32.77 20.37
N ILE A 419 -4.88 32.15 19.30
CA ILE A 419 -5.66 31.39 18.32
C ILE A 419 -5.59 29.91 18.68
N GLN A 420 -6.71 29.40 19.14
CA GLN A 420 -6.93 28.01 19.49
C GLN A 420 -7.78 27.34 18.42
N MET A 421 -7.17 26.42 17.68
CA MET A 421 -7.87 25.59 16.70
C MET A 421 -8.74 24.55 17.41
N GLY A 422 -9.95 24.35 16.91
CA GLY A 422 -10.84 23.28 17.37
C GLY A 422 -10.31 21.88 17.00
N GLN A 423 -10.99 20.85 17.52
CA GLN A 423 -10.72 19.46 17.13
C GLN A 423 -11.02 19.27 15.64
N LEU A 424 -10.16 18.52 14.95
CA LEU A 424 -10.37 18.16 13.55
C LEU A 424 -11.58 17.23 13.41
N SER A 425 -12.33 17.44 12.33
CA SER A 425 -13.47 16.63 11.95
C SER A 425 -13.33 16.16 10.51
N TRP A 426 -13.71 14.90 10.26
CA TRP A 426 -13.74 14.34 8.92
C TRP A 426 -14.90 14.92 8.12
N VAL A 427 -14.60 15.40 6.92
CA VAL A 427 -15.59 15.83 5.96
C VAL A 427 -16.10 14.60 5.21
N SER A 428 -17.42 14.37 5.25
CA SER A 428 -18.03 13.22 4.61
C SER A 428 -18.01 13.34 3.08
N ASP A 429 -18.43 14.50 2.55
CA ASP A 429 -18.51 14.80 1.12
C ASP A 429 -18.19 16.29 0.93
N SER A 430 -17.12 16.58 0.18
CA SER A 430 -16.64 17.95 0.00
C SER A 430 -17.63 18.84 -0.76
N VAL A 431 -18.40 18.28 -1.70
CA VAL A 431 -19.36 19.02 -2.51
C VAL A 431 -20.61 19.36 -1.68
N ALA A 432 -21.06 18.42 -0.86
CA ALA A 432 -22.18 18.65 0.05
C ALA A 432 -21.86 19.70 1.13
N ASP A 433 -20.61 19.73 1.59
CA ASP A 433 -20.11 20.68 2.59
C ASP A 433 -19.71 22.04 1.98
N GLY A 434 -19.75 22.17 0.65
CA GLY A 434 -19.48 23.42 -0.06
C GLY A 434 -18.00 23.82 -0.05
N LEU A 435 -17.10 22.84 0.00
CA LEU A 435 -15.67 23.07 -0.08
C LEU A 435 -15.24 23.28 -1.53
N ASP A 436 -14.37 24.27 -1.75
CA ASP A 436 -13.75 24.50 -3.05
C ASP A 436 -12.61 23.47 -3.28
N GLY A 437 -12.50 22.97 -4.51
CA GLY A 437 -11.47 22.00 -4.91
C GLY A 437 -12.03 20.72 -5.55
N PRO A 438 -11.19 19.67 -5.70
CA PRO A 438 -11.62 18.37 -6.19
C PRO A 438 -12.73 17.76 -5.33
N SER A 439 -13.66 17.02 -5.95
CA SER A 439 -14.63 16.23 -5.21
C SER A 439 -13.91 15.16 -4.38
N GLY A 440 -14.27 15.00 -3.11
CA GLY A 440 -13.61 14.08 -2.20
C GLY A 440 -14.34 13.98 -0.86
N GLY A 441 -13.62 13.60 0.18
CA GLY A 441 -14.18 13.29 1.51
C GLY A 441 -14.19 11.80 1.82
N LEU A 442 -14.56 11.47 3.05
CA LEU A 442 -14.48 10.12 3.60
C LEU A 442 -15.48 9.15 2.94
N ASN A 443 -16.70 9.62 2.63
CA ASN A 443 -17.76 8.85 1.97
C ASN A 443 -17.91 9.22 0.48
N TYR A 444 -16.83 9.70 -0.13
CA TYR A 444 -16.81 9.97 -1.56
C TYR A 444 -17.09 8.68 -2.35
N SER A 445 -18.01 8.73 -3.31
CA SER A 445 -18.26 7.61 -4.22
C SER A 445 -17.64 7.89 -5.58
N HIS A 446 -16.81 6.97 -6.03
CA HIS A 446 -16.27 6.97 -7.37
C HIS A 446 -17.37 6.78 -8.42
N SER A 447 -17.28 7.55 -9.50
CA SER A 447 -18.19 7.45 -10.66
C SER A 447 -17.49 7.52 -12.02
N VAL A 448 -16.21 7.88 -12.03
CA VAL A 448 -15.34 8.02 -13.22
C VAL A 448 -13.99 7.39 -12.90
N GLY A 449 -13.34 6.72 -13.86
CA GLY A 449 -12.00 6.15 -13.67
C GLY A 449 -11.97 4.73 -13.10
N CYS A 450 -13.05 4.30 -12.45
CA CYS A 450 -13.22 2.93 -11.98
C CYS A 450 -14.00 2.08 -12.97
N SER A 451 -13.46 0.93 -13.33
CA SER A 451 -14.10 -0.01 -14.26
C SER A 451 -14.99 -1.04 -13.56
N GLU A 452 -15.00 -1.02 -12.23
CA GLU A 452 -15.78 -1.93 -11.41
C GLU A 452 -17.27 -1.65 -11.54
N THR A 453 -18.08 -2.71 -11.49
CA THR A 453 -19.53 -2.59 -11.52
C THR A 453 -20.11 -2.89 -10.15
N VAL A 454 -20.73 -1.90 -9.52
CA VAL A 454 -21.50 -2.07 -8.29
C VAL A 454 -23.00 -2.13 -8.55
N THR A 455 -23.69 -2.95 -7.74
CA THR A 455 -25.15 -3.04 -7.79
C THR A 455 -25.74 -2.10 -6.75
N PRO A 456 -26.58 -1.11 -7.14
CA PRO A 456 -27.20 -0.21 -6.17
C PRO A 456 -27.99 -0.98 -5.09
N PRO A 457 -27.92 -0.59 -3.80
CA PRO A 457 -27.48 0.72 -3.30
C PRO A 457 -25.99 0.83 -2.94
N ALA A 458 -25.16 -0.20 -3.20
CA ALA A 458 -23.73 -0.15 -2.88
C ALA A 458 -22.99 0.90 -3.74
N THR A 459 -22.08 1.63 -3.10
CA THR A 459 -21.18 2.62 -3.72
C THR A 459 -19.74 2.15 -3.62
N LEU A 460 -18.88 2.64 -4.52
CA LEU A 460 -17.45 2.37 -4.49
C LEU A 460 -16.74 3.55 -3.84
N SER A 461 -16.30 3.41 -2.59
CA SER A 461 -15.55 4.49 -1.93
C SER A 461 -14.07 4.47 -2.27
N TYR A 462 -13.54 3.31 -2.67
CA TYR A 462 -12.22 3.17 -3.30
C TYR A 462 -12.30 2.15 -4.42
N CYS A 463 -11.37 2.24 -5.38
CA CYS A 463 -11.37 1.38 -6.55
C CYS A 463 -10.16 0.45 -6.60
N ILE A 464 -10.36 -0.81 -6.98
CA ILE A 464 -9.31 -1.81 -7.20
C ILE A 464 -9.13 -2.15 -8.68
N GLN A 465 -10.01 -1.64 -9.56
CA GLN A 465 -9.90 -1.85 -11.01
C GLN A 465 -10.07 -0.57 -11.82
N GLY A 466 -9.12 -0.33 -12.73
CA GLY A 466 -9.12 0.78 -13.67
C GLY A 466 -7.92 1.70 -13.50
N PRO A 467 -7.78 2.72 -14.36
CA PRO A 467 -6.66 3.65 -14.34
C PRO A 467 -6.58 4.50 -13.06
N SER A 468 -7.70 4.64 -12.32
CA SER A 468 -7.77 5.41 -11.07
C SER A 468 -7.84 4.51 -9.83
N ALA A 469 -7.51 3.22 -9.96
CA ALA A 469 -7.55 2.29 -8.83
C ALA A 469 -6.58 2.73 -7.72
N MET A 470 -7.09 2.80 -6.49
CA MET A 470 -6.40 3.25 -5.29
C MET A 470 -5.70 4.61 -5.46
N GLY A 471 -6.24 5.47 -6.32
CA GLY A 471 -5.64 6.75 -6.66
C GLY A 471 -5.72 7.79 -5.54
N TYR A 472 -5.14 8.95 -5.81
CA TYR A 472 -5.08 10.09 -4.89
C TYR A 472 -5.75 11.37 -5.44
N ASP A 473 -6.44 11.27 -6.57
CA ASP A 473 -7.10 12.39 -7.27
C ASP A 473 -8.28 13.00 -6.47
N HIS A 474 -8.85 12.21 -5.55
CA HIS A 474 -9.99 12.59 -4.71
C HIS A 474 -9.55 12.68 -3.25
N PRO A 475 -9.19 13.86 -2.73
CA PRO A 475 -8.59 14.00 -1.40
C PRO A 475 -9.54 13.61 -0.26
N ILE A 476 -8.97 13.27 0.90
CA ILE A 476 -9.71 13.25 2.15
C ILE A 476 -9.62 14.61 2.80
N TYR A 477 -10.76 15.15 3.23
CA TYR A 477 -10.82 16.47 3.83
C TYR A 477 -11.00 16.37 5.35
N LEU A 478 -10.18 17.13 6.07
CA LEU A 478 -10.31 17.42 7.48
C LEU A 478 -10.66 18.89 7.65
N ARG A 479 -11.56 19.21 8.58
CA ARG A 479 -11.95 20.59 8.87
C ARG A 479 -11.84 20.90 10.36
N SER A 480 -11.34 22.09 10.67
CA SER A 480 -11.33 22.66 12.01
C SER A 480 -11.68 24.14 11.94
N THR A 481 -12.25 24.68 13.02
CA THR A 481 -12.56 26.11 13.15
C THR A 481 -11.92 26.65 14.42
N SER A 482 -11.32 27.83 14.36
CA SER A 482 -10.70 28.47 15.53
C SER A 482 -11.74 29.04 16.51
N ASN A 483 -11.28 29.49 17.69
CA ASN A 483 -11.99 30.50 18.47
C ASN A 483 -12.12 31.83 17.71
N THR A 484 -13.00 32.70 18.18
CA THR A 484 -13.14 34.07 17.66
C THR A 484 -12.11 35.01 18.29
N PHE A 485 -11.54 35.92 17.51
CA PHE A 485 -10.56 36.93 17.95
C PHE A 485 -10.74 38.26 17.18
N GLU A 486 -10.06 39.31 17.63
CA GLU A 486 -10.05 40.61 16.95
C GLU A 486 -8.83 40.68 16.01
N LEU A 487 -9.05 41.02 14.74
CA LEU A 487 -8.00 41.19 13.74
C LEU A 487 -8.42 42.24 12.72
N GLY A 488 -7.60 43.29 12.57
CA GLY A 488 -7.79 44.31 11.54
C GLY A 488 -6.97 44.02 10.29
N LEU A 489 -7.46 44.44 9.12
CA LEU A 489 -6.68 44.33 7.89
C LEU A 489 -5.38 45.15 7.94
N LEU A 490 -5.42 46.33 8.59
CA LEU A 490 -4.24 47.20 8.70
C LEU A 490 -3.08 46.54 9.45
N SER A 491 -3.38 45.76 10.51
CA SER A 491 -2.35 45.02 11.23
C SER A 491 -1.66 43.97 10.36
N LEU A 492 -2.39 43.29 9.47
CA LEU A 492 -1.80 42.34 8.52
C LEU A 492 -0.87 43.04 7.51
N ILE A 493 -1.27 44.22 7.03
CA ILE A 493 -0.46 44.99 6.07
C ILE A 493 0.80 45.55 6.75
N GLN A 494 0.68 46.07 7.98
CA GLN A 494 1.78 46.69 8.70
C GLN A 494 2.98 45.76 8.93
N ASP A 495 2.72 44.49 9.27
CA ASP A 495 3.78 43.51 9.57
C ASP A 495 4.48 42.98 8.32
N ASN A 496 3.81 43.07 7.16
CA ASN A 496 4.31 42.59 5.87
C ASN A 496 4.92 43.71 5.01
N LEU A 497 5.00 44.94 5.52
CA LEU A 497 5.73 46.02 4.87
C LEU A 497 7.22 45.92 5.21
N PRO A 498 8.12 46.13 4.23
CA PRO A 498 9.54 46.15 4.50
C PRO A 498 9.88 47.30 5.49
N ASP A 499 10.69 46.99 6.51
CA ASP A 499 11.30 47.94 7.45
C ASP A 499 12.42 48.74 6.76
N ASP A 500 12.12 49.34 5.61
CA ASP A 500 13.07 50.13 4.87
C ASP A 500 13.24 51.50 5.51
N ASP A 501 14.41 51.69 6.14
CA ASP A 501 14.84 52.97 6.70
C ASP A 501 15.18 53.97 5.58
N PHE A 502 14.48 55.11 5.57
CA PHE A 502 14.80 56.22 4.68
C PHE A 502 15.24 57.46 5.47
N THR A 503 16.32 58.10 5.00
CA THR A 503 16.88 59.29 5.65
C THR A 503 16.46 60.59 4.94
N VAL A 504 15.71 61.46 5.61
CA VAL A 504 15.42 62.84 5.17
C VAL A 504 16.15 63.82 6.06
N ASP A 505 16.92 64.74 5.47
CA ASP A 505 17.57 65.85 6.18
C ASP A 505 18.38 65.44 7.44
N GLY A 506 18.92 64.21 7.46
CA GLY A 506 19.75 63.69 8.55
C GLY A 506 19.00 62.97 9.67
N GLU A 507 17.69 62.78 9.53
CA GLU A 507 16.85 61.94 10.40
C GLU A 507 16.44 60.67 9.64
N THR A 508 16.61 59.52 10.28
CA THR A 508 16.17 58.21 9.77
C THR A 508 14.74 57.99 10.18
N PHE A 509 13.89 57.63 9.23
CA PHE A 509 12.50 57.26 9.44
C PHE A 509 12.30 55.85 8.92
N SER A 510 11.66 54.99 9.69
CA SER A 510 11.17 53.72 9.16
C SER A 510 9.79 53.91 8.54
N VAL A 511 9.46 53.13 7.51
CA VAL A 511 8.10 53.06 6.96
C VAL A 511 7.11 52.61 8.04
N SER A 512 7.51 51.71 8.94
CA SER A 512 6.69 51.24 10.06
C SER A 512 6.28 52.35 11.04
N ASP A 513 7.16 53.32 11.32
CA ASP A 513 6.88 54.47 12.21
C ASP A 513 5.71 55.35 11.71
N TYR A 514 5.52 55.44 10.38
CA TYR A 514 4.42 56.21 9.80
C TYR A 514 3.09 55.47 9.85
N PHE A 515 3.11 54.14 9.69
CA PHE A 515 1.89 53.34 9.72
C PHE A 515 1.38 53.11 11.14
N GLU A 516 2.22 53.11 12.17
CA GLU A 516 1.78 53.01 13.59
C GLU A 516 0.78 54.12 13.99
N VAL A 517 0.82 55.28 13.33
CA VAL A 517 -0.07 56.42 13.62
C VAL A 517 -1.39 56.36 12.83
N ILE A 518 -1.45 55.56 11.77
CA ILE A 518 -2.61 55.44 10.89
C ILE A 518 -3.62 54.51 11.56
N THR A 519 -4.87 54.96 11.70
CA THR A 519 -5.97 54.10 12.16
C THR A 519 -6.71 53.46 10.99
N ASN A 520 -7.51 52.41 11.24
CA ASN A 520 -8.39 51.82 10.21
C ASN A 520 -9.32 52.88 9.58
N ASP A 521 -9.79 53.89 10.34
CA ASP A 521 -10.61 54.98 9.79
C ASP A 521 -9.82 55.90 8.86
N ASP A 522 -8.53 56.11 9.13
CA ASP A 522 -7.64 56.88 8.25
C ASP A 522 -7.35 56.12 6.96
N LEU A 523 -7.06 54.81 7.04
CA LEU A 523 -6.86 53.98 5.85
C LEU A 523 -8.11 53.95 4.99
N ARG A 524 -9.29 53.78 5.61
CA ARG A 524 -10.58 53.85 4.92
C ARG A 524 -10.76 55.16 4.18
N ARG A 525 -10.50 56.30 4.83
CA ARG A 525 -10.58 57.63 4.19
C ARG A 525 -9.59 57.78 3.05
N MET A 526 -8.39 57.20 3.16
CA MET A 526 -7.38 57.21 2.10
C MET A 526 -7.84 56.40 0.88
N MET A 527 -8.39 55.20 1.09
CA MET A 527 -8.95 54.35 0.03
C MET A 527 -10.16 55.02 -0.64
N ASP A 528 -11.07 55.60 0.15
CA ASP A 528 -12.21 56.40 -0.34
C ASP A 528 -11.75 57.66 -1.10
N ALA A 529 -10.60 58.25 -0.75
CA ALA A 529 -10.01 59.37 -1.47
C ALA A 529 -9.43 58.99 -2.86
N GLY A 530 -9.44 57.69 -3.19
CA GLY A 530 -9.01 57.15 -4.48
C GLY A 530 -7.55 56.73 -4.53
N LEU A 531 -6.95 56.43 -3.37
CA LEU A 531 -5.69 55.68 -3.31
C LEU A 531 -5.97 54.19 -3.48
N SER A 532 -5.11 53.52 -4.22
CA SER A 532 -5.06 52.06 -4.33
C SER A 532 -3.65 51.60 -3.99
N LEU A 533 -3.54 50.42 -3.40
CA LEU A 533 -2.27 49.78 -3.08
C LEU A 533 -2.13 48.54 -3.96
N GLU A 534 -0.98 48.39 -4.60
CA GLU A 534 -0.56 47.19 -5.32
C GLU A 534 0.81 46.82 -4.75
N THR A 535 0.99 45.56 -4.37
CA THR A 535 2.28 45.04 -3.87
C THR A 535 2.41 43.56 -4.19
N VAL A 536 3.64 43.04 -4.12
CA VAL A 536 3.91 41.61 -4.18
C VAL A 536 4.42 41.19 -2.81
N LEU A 537 3.72 40.26 -2.15
CA LEU A 537 4.17 39.72 -0.87
C LEU A 537 5.11 38.54 -1.07
N ASP A 538 6.15 38.48 -0.22
CA ASP A 538 6.93 37.28 -0.02
C ASP A 538 6.07 36.21 0.65
N THR A 539 6.38 34.94 0.36
CA THR A 539 5.68 33.77 0.86
C THR A 539 6.35 33.10 2.04
N SER A 540 7.44 33.66 2.54
CA SER A 540 8.16 33.18 3.72
C SER A 540 7.30 33.03 4.97
N PHE A 541 6.30 33.91 5.18
CA PHE A 541 5.36 33.77 6.30
C PHE A 541 4.43 32.55 6.13
N LEU A 542 3.95 32.28 4.90
CA LEU A 542 3.16 31.09 4.58
C LEU A 542 3.98 29.80 4.70
N GLU A 543 5.25 29.83 4.33
CA GLU A 543 6.18 28.70 4.52
C GLU A 543 6.29 28.33 6.00
N SER A 544 6.40 29.33 6.89
CA SER A 544 6.50 29.10 8.33
C SER A 544 5.24 28.49 8.96
N MET A 545 4.09 28.57 8.28
CA MET A 545 2.83 27.96 8.71
C MET A 545 2.72 26.49 8.32
N ILE A 546 3.60 25.96 7.47
CA ILE A 546 3.62 24.54 7.11
C ILE A 546 4.44 23.79 8.17
N PRO A 547 3.81 22.92 8.99
CA PRO A 547 4.54 22.14 9.98
C PRO A 547 5.54 21.17 9.33
N SER A 548 6.69 20.98 9.96
CA SER A 548 7.80 20.19 9.41
C SER A 548 7.53 18.68 9.33
N ASP A 549 6.52 18.21 10.04
CA ASP A 549 6.02 16.83 10.11
C ASP A 549 4.98 16.52 9.03
N LEU A 550 4.59 17.51 8.22
CA LEU A 550 3.76 17.28 7.05
C LEU A 550 4.60 16.84 5.83
N PRO A 551 4.05 15.97 4.96
CA PRO A 551 4.62 15.68 3.66
C PRO A 551 4.54 16.92 2.75
N PRO A 552 5.08 16.90 1.51
CA PRO A 552 5.05 18.05 0.60
C PRO A 552 3.67 18.70 0.52
N SER A 553 3.58 19.93 1.01
CA SER A 553 2.30 20.61 1.24
C SER A 553 2.20 21.91 0.45
N LYS A 554 0.99 22.25 0.03
CA LYS A 554 0.61 23.57 -0.47
C LYS A 554 -0.27 24.24 0.57
N ILE A 555 0.03 25.50 0.91
CA ILE A 555 -0.84 26.32 1.75
C ILE A 555 -1.48 27.43 0.93
N THR A 556 -2.76 27.67 1.18
CA THR A 556 -3.57 28.73 0.57
C THR A 556 -4.28 29.48 1.68
N LEU A 557 -4.05 30.79 1.74
CA LEU A 557 -4.69 31.71 2.67
C LEU A 557 -5.71 32.56 1.90
N GLU A 558 -7.00 32.32 2.16
CA GLU A 558 -8.12 33.12 1.65
C GLU A 558 -8.52 34.15 2.72
N LEU A 559 -8.29 35.43 2.45
CA LEU A 559 -8.72 36.54 3.29
C LEU A 559 -9.99 37.17 2.69
N ILE A 560 -11.14 37.06 3.36
CA ILE A 560 -12.33 37.83 2.98
C ILE A 560 -12.17 39.25 3.49
N LEU A 561 -12.28 40.22 2.59
CA LEU A 561 -12.04 41.62 2.89
C LEU A 561 -13.21 42.28 3.63
N PRO A 562 -12.93 43.28 4.48
CA PRO A 562 -13.96 44.12 5.07
C PRO A 562 -14.75 44.87 4.00
N ASN A 563 -16.01 45.20 4.28
CA ASN A 563 -16.92 45.88 3.32
C ASN A 563 -16.49 47.27 2.79
N TRP A 564 -15.41 47.83 3.32
CA TRP A 564 -14.87 49.13 2.95
C TRP A 564 -13.64 49.04 2.05
N ILE A 565 -13.18 47.82 1.73
CA ILE A 565 -12.12 47.54 0.75
C ILE A 565 -12.59 46.45 -0.22
N GLU A 566 -12.14 46.56 -1.47
CA GLU A 566 -12.19 45.51 -2.48
C GLU A 566 -10.83 45.45 -3.21
N THR A 567 -10.57 44.39 -3.96
CA THR A 567 -9.42 44.39 -4.87
C THR A 567 -9.64 45.39 -6.00
N ILE A 568 -8.59 45.75 -6.73
CA ILE A 568 -8.73 46.66 -7.88
C ILE A 568 -9.59 46.03 -9.01
N SER A 569 -9.68 44.69 -9.05
CA SER A 569 -10.59 43.95 -9.93
C SER A 569 -12.04 43.93 -9.45
N GLY A 570 -12.33 44.40 -8.23
CA GLY A 570 -13.66 44.42 -7.62
C GLY A 570 -14.03 43.12 -6.90
N GLU A 571 -13.04 42.34 -6.47
CA GLU A 571 -13.23 41.12 -5.68
C GLU A 571 -13.24 41.43 -4.18
N ASP A 572 -13.98 40.65 -3.42
CA ASP A 572 -14.16 40.79 -1.97
C ASP A 572 -13.17 39.93 -1.15
N ARG A 573 -12.14 39.37 -1.80
CA ARG A 573 -11.18 38.47 -1.16
C ARG A 573 -9.79 38.58 -1.76
N ILE A 574 -8.79 38.18 -0.98
CA ILE A 574 -7.39 38.03 -1.40
C ILE A 574 -6.99 36.57 -1.19
N ILE A 575 -6.32 35.98 -2.18
CA ILE A 575 -5.85 34.59 -2.12
C ILE A 575 -4.32 34.63 -2.19
N LEU A 576 -3.66 34.08 -1.18
CA LEU A 576 -2.21 33.96 -1.10
C LEU A 576 -1.84 32.49 -1.09
N GLU A 577 -0.94 32.07 -1.98
CA GLU A 577 -0.53 30.67 -2.09
C GLU A 577 0.97 30.51 -1.86
N HIS A 578 1.35 29.40 -1.25
CA HIS A 578 2.74 28.94 -1.18
C HIS A 578 2.79 27.44 -1.39
N SER A 579 3.74 26.99 -2.20
CA SER A 579 3.99 25.59 -2.48
C SER A 579 5.49 25.31 -2.46
N ALA A 580 5.88 24.08 -2.12
CA ALA A 580 7.29 23.67 -2.12
C ALA A 580 7.95 23.79 -3.52
N SER A 581 7.16 23.77 -4.59
CA SER A 581 7.63 23.87 -5.98
C SER A 581 6.73 24.78 -6.81
N GLY A 582 7.29 25.84 -7.41
CA GLY A 582 6.54 26.74 -8.29
C GLY A 582 7.01 28.19 -8.16
N GLU A 583 6.39 29.09 -8.92
CA GLU A 583 6.54 30.54 -8.72
C GLU A 583 5.57 30.98 -7.61
N ASN A 584 6.08 31.08 -6.39
CA ASN A 584 5.35 31.59 -5.23
C ASN A 584 5.34 33.13 -5.24
N ARG A 585 4.66 33.75 -6.23
CA ARG A 585 4.46 35.20 -6.28
C ARG A 585 3.00 35.53 -6.03
N ASN A 586 2.73 36.25 -4.95
CA ASN A 586 1.38 36.70 -4.62
C ASN A 586 1.24 38.20 -4.86
N GLU A 587 0.52 38.55 -5.92
CA GLU A 587 0.16 39.94 -6.21
C GLU A 587 -1.06 40.34 -5.39
N ILE A 588 -0.91 41.38 -4.58
CA ILE A 588 -1.98 41.97 -3.78
C ILE A 588 -2.36 43.29 -4.40
N SER A 589 -3.67 43.50 -4.56
CA SER A 589 -4.22 44.80 -4.91
C SER A 589 -5.43 45.11 -4.03
N ILE A 590 -5.47 46.31 -3.47
CA ILE A 590 -6.61 46.79 -2.66
C ILE A 590 -6.97 48.24 -3.01
N ALA A 591 -8.26 48.53 -2.99
CA ALA A 591 -8.82 49.85 -3.23
C ALA A 591 -10.13 50.02 -2.44
N GLY A 592 -10.61 51.26 -2.32
CA GLY A 592 -11.95 51.52 -1.79
C GLY A 592 -13.01 51.13 -2.82
N PRO A 593 -14.20 50.65 -2.40
CA PRO A 593 -15.27 50.18 -3.30
C PRO A 593 -15.93 51.29 -4.14
N SER A 594 -15.67 52.55 -3.81
CA SER A 594 -16.15 53.70 -4.56
C SER A 594 -15.16 54.86 -4.42
N PRO A 595 -13.99 54.75 -5.07
CA PRO A 595 -12.92 55.72 -4.90
C PRO A 595 -13.34 57.08 -5.48
N TYR A 596 -12.95 58.15 -4.79
CA TYR A 596 -13.23 59.51 -5.22
C TYR A 596 -12.62 59.80 -6.61
N THR A 597 -13.48 60.17 -7.57
CA THR A 597 -13.05 60.55 -8.91
C THR A 597 -12.96 62.07 -9.04
N TYR A 598 -11.79 62.61 -9.35
CA TYR A 598 -11.57 64.06 -9.51
C TYR A 598 -12.33 64.71 -10.69
N ASN A 599 -12.94 63.93 -11.57
CA ASN A 599 -13.50 64.37 -12.86
C ASN A 599 -14.82 65.17 -12.75
N HIS A 600 -15.09 65.80 -11.60
CA HIS A 600 -16.23 66.68 -11.39
C HIS A 600 -15.80 68.14 -11.15
N PRO A 601 -16.63 69.15 -11.50
CA PRO A 601 -16.31 70.55 -11.23
C PRO A 601 -16.56 70.86 -9.75
N ILE A 602 -15.83 71.84 -9.20
CA ILE A 602 -16.11 72.45 -7.89
C ILE A 602 -16.68 73.84 -8.15
N VAL A 603 -17.83 74.15 -7.55
CA VAL A 603 -18.53 75.43 -7.74
C VAL A 603 -18.65 76.19 -6.42
N ASP A 604 -18.65 77.52 -6.48
CA ASP A 604 -18.90 78.39 -5.33
C ASP A 604 -20.40 78.43 -4.94
N GLU A 605 -20.72 79.17 -3.88
CA GLU A 605 -22.12 79.37 -3.41
C GLU A 605 -23.03 80.02 -4.47
N ASN A 606 -22.46 80.65 -5.50
CA ASN A 606 -23.17 81.30 -6.60
C ASN A 606 -23.24 80.43 -7.86
N GLY A 607 -22.71 79.20 -7.83
CA GLY A 607 -22.67 78.27 -8.96
C GLY A 607 -21.58 78.58 -9.99
N GLN A 608 -20.61 79.44 -9.68
CA GLN A 608 -19.43 79.65 -10.53
C GLN A 608 -18.38 78.57 -10.30
N THR A 609 -17.85 78.01 -11.38
CA THR A 609 -16.82 76.97 -11.32
C THR A 609 -15.50 77.53 -10.79
N ILE A 610 -15.14 77.11 -9.58
CA ILE A 610 -13.83 77.35 -8.96
C ILE A 610 -12.78 76.41 -9.56
N CYS A 611 -13.14 75.12 -9.73
CA CYS A 611 -12.24 74.10 -10.28
C CYS A 611 -12.90 73.37 -11.44
N LEU A 612 -12.19 73.28 -12.57
CA LEU A 612 -12.63 72.53 -13.76
C LEU A 612 -12.53 71.02 -13.50
N GLN A 613 -13.37 70.25 -14.20
CA GLN A 613 -13.35 68.78 -14.19
C GLN A 613 -11.98 68.18 -14.56
N THR A 614 -11.17 68.90 -15.33
CA THR A 614 -9.85 68.46 -15.80
C THR A 614 -8.70 68.86 -14.88
N GLN A 615 -8.95 69.69 -13.87
CA GLN A 615 -7.91 70.15 -12.94
C GLN A 615 -7.70 69.12 -11.83
N LYS A 616 -6.58 68.39 -11.90
CA LYS A 616 -6.19 67.41 -10.86
C LYS A 616 -5.81 68.09 -9.54
N THR A 617 -5.11 69.23 -9.59
CA THR A 617 -4.87 70.13 -8.44
C THR A 617 -5.55 71.47 -8.71
N CYS A 618 -6.24 72.01 -7.72
CA CYS A 618 -6.95 73.29 -7.81
C CYS A 618 -6.75 74.10 -6.52
N VAL A 619 -6.16 75.29 -6.68
CA VAL A 619 -5.95 76.26 -5.61
C VAL A 619 -6.53 77.59 -6.09
N SER A 620 -7.43 78.18 -5.32
CA SER A 620 -7.89 79.54 -5.57
C SER A 620 -7.08 80.51 -4.73
N THR A 621 -6.49 81.51 -5.35
CA THR A 621 -5.83 82.61 -4.65
C THR A 621 -6.65 83.88 -4.83
N SER A 622 -6.94 84.58 -3.73
CA SER A 622 -7.52 85.92 -3.75
C SER A 622 -6.51 86.89 -3.16
N LEU A 623 -6.18 87.92 -3.92
CA LEU A 623 -5.29 88.98 -3.51
C LEU A 623 -6.11 90.26 -3.37
N SER A 624 -6.28 90.74 -2.15
CA SER A 624 -6.88 92.05 -1.87
C SER A 624 -5.74 93.05 -1.63
N ILE A 625 -5.66 94.08 -2.47
CA ILE A 625 -4.71 95.17 -2.32
C ILE A 625 -5.52 96.42 -2.00
N ASP A 626 -5.38 96.93 -0.78
CA ASP A 626 -6.02 98.16 -0.36
C ASP A 626 -4.98 99.30 -0.38
N PHE A 627 -5.31 100.41 -1.03
CA PHE A 627 -4.45 101.58 -1.12
C PHE A 627 -4.95 102.61 -0.12
N ASP A 628 -4.27 102.72 1.02
CA ASP A 628 -4.75 103.53 2.14
C ASP A 628 -4.50 105.04 1.88
N THR A 629 -3.30 105.39 1.41
CA THR A 629 -2.96 106.79 1.07
C THR A 629 -2.08 106.92 -0.18
N PHE A 630 -2.45 107.87 -1.03
CA PHE A 630 -1.69 108.30 -2.21
C PHE A 630 -1.37 109.78 -2.09
N ASP A 631 -0.11 110.12 -1.93
CA ASP A 631 0.32 111.51 -1.69
C ASP A 631 1.38 111.95 -2.71
N VAL A 632 1.09 113.08 -3.38
CA VAL A 632 1.98 113.67 -4.40
C VAL A 632 2.60 114.93 -3.81
N ASN A 633 3.86 114.83 -3.41
CA ASN A 633 4.59 115.95 -2.85
C ASN A 633 5.22 116.79 -3.97
N GLU A 634 4.46 117.78 -4.45
CA GLU A 634 4.80 118.61 -5.61
C GLU A 634 6.11 119.41 -5.44
N TRP A 635 6.48 119.77 -4.21
CA TRP A 635 7.70 120.57 -3.93
C TRP A 635 8.98 119.74 -3.78
N THR A 636 8.89 118.44 -3.44
CA THR A 636 10.03 117.51 -3.37
C THR A 636 10.13 116.57 -4.56
N LYS A 637 9.15 116.62 -5.49
CA LYS A 637 9.02 115.71 -6.64
C LYS A 637 9.06 114.23 -6.25
N SER A 638 8.34 113.85 -5.19
CA SER A 638 8.22 112.46 -4.76
C SER A 638 6.75 112.06 -4.63
N VAL A 639 6.47 110.81 -4.96
CA VAL A 639 5.15 110.18 -4.76
C VAL A 639 5.32 109.13 -3.68
N SER A 640 4.46 109.16 -2.66
CA SER A 640 4.40 108.15 -1.61
C SER A 640 3.08 107.41 -1.71
N VAL A 641 3.13 106.08 -1.69
CA VAL A 641 1.96 105.21 -1.73
C VAL A 641 2.09 104.21 -0.61
N GLU A 642 1.08 104.16 0.26
CA GLU A 642 0.95 103.15 1.30
C GLU A 642 -0.18 102.21 0.90
N PHE A 643 0.12 100.91 0.84
CA PHE A 643 -0.87 99.89 0.52
C PHE A 643 -0.76 98.70 1.48
N GLY A 644 -1.91 98.15 1.84
CA GLY A 644 -2.06 96.86 2.52
C GLY A 644 -2.28 95.75 1.51
N LEU A 645 -1.69 94.59 1.75
CA LEU A 645 -1.84 93.41 0.90
C LEU A 645 -2.30 92.23 1.77
N GLU A 646 -3.49 91.73 1.47
CA GLU A 646 -4.03 90.50 2.05
C GLU A 646 -4.08 89.43 0.96
N ALA A 647 -3.26 88.40 1.11
CA ALA A 647 -3.24 87.24 0.23
C ALA A 647 -3.89 86.07 0.95
N ASN A 648 -4.97 85.53 0.39
CA ASN A 648 -5.61 84.31 0.85
C ASN A 648 -5.49 83.24 -0.24
N ALA A 649 -5.03 82.06 0.14
CA ALA A 649 -4.92 80.90 -0.74
C ALA A 649 -5.75 79.77 -0.14
N VAL A 650 -6.77 79.32 -0.88
CA VAL A 650 -7.64 78.21 -0.49
C VAL A 650 -7.40 77.07 -1.46
N VAL A 651 -7.00 75.91 -0.93
CA VAL A 651 -6.78 74.70 -1.69
C VAL A 651 -8.11 73.94 -1.75
N HIS A 652 -8.64 73.73 -2.96
CA HIS A 652 -9.92 73.04 -3.19
C HIS A 652 -9.73 71.58 -3.61
N ARG A 653 -8.61 71.28 -4.27
CA ARG A 653 -8.25 69.92 -4.69
C ARG A 653 -6.73 69.78 -4.76
N ILE A 654 -6.21 68.66 -4.28
CA ILE A 654 -4.80 68.30 -4.41
C ILE A 654 -4.75 67.04 -5.26
N ALA A 655 -3.98 67.06 -6.35
CA ALA A 655 -3.63 65.83 -7.05
C ALA A 655 -2.65 65.06 -6.18
N LEU A 656 -3.00 63.82 -5.86
CA LEU A 656 -2.03 62.87 -5.33
C LEU A 656 -1.07 62.49 -6.46
N PRO A 657 0.24 62.33 -6.19
CA PRO A 657 1.18 61.83 -7.17
C PRO A 657 0.65 60.50 -7.72
N GLN A 658 0.53 60.39 -9.04
CA GLN A 658 0.34 59.09 -9.68
C GLN A 658 1.71 58.53 -9.96
N GLY A 659 2.29 57.95 -8.92
CA GLY A 659 3.54 57.20 -8.96
C GLY A 659 3.25 55.81 -8.43
N TYR A 660 3.60 54.80 -9.21
CA TYR A 660 3.84 53.46 -8.72
C TYR A 660 5.00 53.57 -7.74
N TYR A 661 4.72 53.43 -6.45
CA TYR A 661 5.77 53.27 -5.45
C TYR A 661 5.97 51.76 -5.33
N ASP A 662 6.96 51.25 -6.05
CA ASP A 662 7.43 49.90 -5.82
C ASP A 662 8.11 49.91 -4.45
N ILE A 663 7.42 49.33 -3.46
CA ILE A 663 7.95 49.20 -2.09
C ILE A 663 9.02 48.12 -2.05
N ASN A 664 9.15 47.31 -3.10
CA ASN A 664 10.21 46.36 -3.31
C ASN A 664 11.08 46.87 -4.47
N GLU A 665 12.38 47.09 -4.29
CA GLU A 665 13.29 47.29 -5.43
C GLU A 665 13.44 45.97 -6.20
N ASP A 666 12.40 45.47 -6.87
CA ASP A 666 12.53 44.34 -7.78
C ASP A 666 12.66 44.85 -9.22
N THR A 667 13.80 45.46 -9.51
CA THR A 667 14.26 45.60 -10.89
C THR A 667 14.86 44.27 -11.36
N THR A 668 14.02 43.25 -11.59
CA THR A 668 14.33 42.17 -12.55
C THR A 668 13.16 41.79 -13.45
#